data_AF-A0A8I2ZF10-F1
#
_entry.id   AF-A0A8I2ZF10-F1
#
_cell.length_a   1.000
_cell.length_b   1.000
_cell.length_c   1.000
_cell.angle_alpha   90.00
_cell.angle_beta   90.00
_cell.angle_gamma   90.00
#
_symmetry.space_group_name_H-M   'P 1'
#
loop_
_entity.id
_entity.type
_entity.pdbx_description
1 polymer ?
#
loop_
_entity_poly.entity_id
_entity_poly.type
_entity_poly.pdbx_seq_one_letter_code
_entity_poly.pdbx_strand_id
1 'polypeptide(L)'
;MSRFAGLRKPLGVAAVAAVATTGGAIAFSSFSHKTNFDTPAVELKRDAKGVIIPPQFPSLKSRADQLADLRRHSSDSEEYDLLIIGGGATGTGIALDAATRGLKVALVERDDFSSGTSSKSTKLVHGGVRYLEKAFWNLDYPQLQLVMEALRERKTFLEIAPHLSVSLPILLPLQRWWQAPYFWAGTKAYDLLAGSQGLESSYYLSKSKALEAFPLLKKDTLKGALVYYDGQHNDSRMNVSIAMTAAMYGVTMVNHAEVTQLEKDAEGKIRGARIRDVISSVNGDAEGAREFTVRAKGVINATGPFTDAIERMDDPSRKALVAPSSGAHIMLPAHLSPKGMGILDAATSDGRVVFVLPWQGLTVAGTTDNPCAVEREPVAQQDEVDFILKEVSKLLTPGTNLTRSDILATWSGIRPLVKDPNAKNTESLVRSHLVTVSDSGLLTCAGGKWTTYRQMAEDAVDEAINTFKLSPQTMSMPDISGAGDGQFKWTTSTACTTRQIRLAGAHGFSNKLPAQLSESYGFDADVAHHLATNYGDRAWDVAAAEFGSSGSARPANRLAAAYPFIDGEIRYGIRQEAAQTASDIIARRTRLAFLDVNAALGSLPKVIDVMADELKWSDARKKHEWTESVHFLKSMGLSSDKLSITREEVIKGLHNKVTSEEKYAPSSVRAGSALQELSTGTVLAKKETPNQV
;
A
#
# COMPACT_ATOMS: atom_id res chain seq x y z
N MET A 1 -24.69 20.47 54.31
CA MET A 1 -23.68 21.54 54.46
C MET A 1 -23.15 21.86 53.06
N SER A 2 -23.87 22.69 52.30
CA SER A 2 -23.61 24.14 52.10
C SER A 2 -22.27 24.44 51.41
N ARG A 3 -22.31 24.62 50.07
CA ARG A 3 -22.00 25.90 49.39
C ARG A 3 -22.18 25.75 47.87
N PHE A 4 -23.41 25.97 47.41
CA PHE A 4 -23.77 26.32 46.04
C PHE A 4 -24.32 27.75 46.07
N ALA A 5 -23.59 28.70 45.51
CA ALA A 5 -24.05 30.04 45.12
C ALA A 5 -22.89 30.67 44.32
N GLY A 6 -23.02 31.11 43.08
CA GLY A 6 -24.12 31.10 42.13
C GLY A 6 -23.60 31.62 40.80
N LEU A 7 -24.38 31.47 39.74
CA LEU A 7 -24.66 32.56 38.81
C LEU A 7 -25.83 32.11 37.93
N ARG A 8 -26.88 32.92 37.95
CA ARG A 8 -28.07 32.76 37.13
C ARG A 8 -27.71 33.01 35.66
N LYS A 9 -28.29 32.17 34.79
CA LYS A 9 -28.35 32.35 33.33
C LYS A 9 -28.86 33.75 32.94
N PRO A 10 -28.70 34.13 31.66
CA PRO A 10 -29.88 34.38 30.87
C PRO A 10 -30.08 33.26 29.85
N LEU A 11 -31.29 32.70 29.90
CA LEU A 11 -31.89 31.95 28.80
C LEU A 11 -31.84 32.83 27.55
N GLY A 12 -31.18 32.36 26.49
CA GLY A 12 -31.10 33.14 25.25
C GLY A 12 -30.39 32.44 24.09
N VAL A 13 -30.52 31.11 23.94
CA VAL A 13 -30.10 30.41 22.68
C VAL A 13 -31.13 29.35 22.22
N ALA A 14 -32.23 29.15 22.96
CA ALA A 14 -33.20 28.08 22.64
C ALA A 14 -34.28 28.44 21.59
N ALA A 15 -34.07 29.47 20.76
CA ALA A 15 -35.06 29.94 19.78
C ALA A 15 -34.53 30.12 18.34
N VAL A 16 -33.47 29.40 17.96
CA VAL A 16 -33.06 29.27 16.54
C VAL A 16 -33.26 27.83 16.01
N ALA A 17 -33.65 26.89 16.88
CA ALA A 17 -33.73 25.47 16.56
C ALA A 17 -34.97 25.02 15.73
N ALA A 18 -35.90 25.91 15.39
CA ALA A 18 -37.15 25.53 14.71
C ALA A 18 -37.27 25.99 13.25
N VAL A 19 -36.39 26.87 12.76
CA VAL A 19 -36.41 27.34 11.35
C VAL A 19 -35.22 26.79 10.54
N ALA A 20 -34.17 26.30 11.21
CA ALA A 20 -33.01 25.67 10.56
C ALA A 20 -33.22 24.17 10.24
N THR A 21 -34.31 23.54 10.69
CA THR A 21 -34.57 22.10 10.47
C THR A 21 -34.94 21.79 9.03
N THR A 22 -35.66 22.67 8.33
CA THR A 22 -36.03 22.44 6.93
C THR A 22 -34.91 22.85 5.97
N GLY A 23 -34.25 23.99 6.21
CA GLY A 23 -33.11 24.44 5.39
C GLY A 23 -31.85 23.59 5.58
N GLY A 24 -31.56 23.17 6.81
CA GLY A 24 -30.43 22.30 7.14
C GLY A 24 -30.61 20.86 6.63
N ALA A 25 -31.82 20.30 6.67
CA ALA A 25 -32.10 18.97 6.11
C ALA A 25 -32.03 18.96 4.57
N ILE A 26 -32.49 20.03 3.91
CA ILE A 26 -32.38 20.17 2.45
C ILE A 26 -30.91 20.30 2.05
N ALA A 27 -30.12 21.14 2.73
CA ALA A 27 -28.69 21.25 2.50
C ALA A 27 -27.94 19.92 2.76
N PHE A 28 -28.24 19.22 3.86
CA PHE A 28 -27.58 17.95 4.21
C PHE A 28 -27.93 16.82 3.22
N SER A 29 -29.15 16.80 2.66
CA SER A 29 -29.54 15.85 1.63
C SER A 29 -28.84 16.09 0.28
N SER A 30 -28.49 17.35 -0.03
CA SER A 30 -27.80 17.72 -1.27
C SER A 30 -26.29 17.41 -1.28
N PHE A 31 -25.68 17.02 -0.16
CA PHE A 31 -24.25 16.67 -0.09
C PHE A 31 -23.95 15.18 -0.31
N SER A 32 -24.95 14.35 -0.59
CA SER A 32 -24.74 12.95 -0.98
C SER A 32 -24.31 12.87 -2.45
N HIS A 33 -23.03 13.11 -2.72
CA HIS A 33 -22.46 12.74 -4.01
C HIS A 33 -22.18 11.24 -4.01
N LYS A 34 -23.05 10.46 -4.67
CA LYS A 34 -22.60 9.18 -5.22
C LYS A 34 -21.48 9.51 -6.20
N THR A 35 -20.26 9.08 -5.92
CA THR A 35 -19.18 9.04 -6.90
C THR A 35 -19.56 8.02 -7.97
N ASN A 36 -20.44 8.42 -8.88
CA ASN A 36 -20.94 7.57 -9.95
C ASN A 36 -19.90 7.57 -11.09
N PHE A 37 -19.01 6.58 -11.07
CA PHE A 37 -18.07 6.30 -12.17
C PHE A 37 -18.76 5.52 -13.30
N ASP A 38 -20.02 5.87 -13.62
CA ASP A 38 -20.79 5.23 -14.68
C ASP A 38 -20.40 5.73 -16.08
N THR A 39 -19.78 6.91 -16.14
CA THR A 39 -19.25 7.54 -17.35
C THR A 39 -17.75 7.71 -17.21
N PRO A 40 -16.94 7.11 -18.11
CA PRO A 40 -15.49 7.31 -18.12
C PRO A 40 -15.13 8.73 -18.58
N ALA A 41 -13.94 9.21 -18.25
CA ALA A 41 -13.45 10.48 -18.79
C ALA A 41 -13.14 10.37 -20.30
N VAL A 42 -12.70 9.20 -20.75
CA VAL A 42 -12.52 8.84 -22.16
C VAL A 42 -13.49 7.72 -22.51
N GLU A 43 -14.44 7.99 -23.39
CA GLU A 43 -15.37 6.97 -23.86
C GLU A 43 -14.69 5.99 -24.83
N LEU A 44 -15.07 4.71 -24.73
CA LEU A 44 -14.61 3.68 -25.65
C LEU A 44 -15.20 3.90 -27.05
N LYS A 45 -14.33 3.81 -28.06
CA LYS A 45 -14.72 3.85 -29.46
C LYS A 45 -15.23 2.48 -29.89
N ARG A 46 -16.25 2.46 -30.76
CA ARG A 46 -16.78 1.26 -31.41
C ARG A 46 -16.72 1.43 -32.93
N ASP A 47 -16.49 0.35 -33.66
CA ASP A 47 -16.49 0.36 -35.12
C ASP A 47 -17.92 0.43 -35.70
N ALA A 48 -18.05 0.45 -37.03
CA ALA A 48 -19.34 0.51 -37.72
C ALA A 48 -20.26 -0.70 -37.45
N LYS A 49 -19.71 -1.81 -36.93
CA LYS A 49 -20.45 -3.02 -36.53
C LYS A 49 -20.78 -3.03 -35.04
N GLY A 50 -20.41 -1.97 -34.32
CA GLY A 50 -20.60 -1.87 -32.88
C GLY A 50 -19.58 -2.64 -32.05
N VAL A 51 -18.49 -3.14 -32.64
CA VAL A 51 -17.43 -3.86 -31.91
C VAL A 51 -16.51 -2.86 -31.23
N ILE A 52 -16.12 -3.12 -29.98
CA ILE A 52 -15.19 -2.26 -29.24
C ILE A 52 -13.84 -2.22 -29.96
N ILE A 53 -13.31 -1.01 -30.14
CA ILE A 53 -11.93 -0.79 -30.58
C ILE A 53 -11.11 -0.57 -29.31
N PRO A 54 -10.21 -1.50 -28.94
CA PRO A 54 -9.38 -1.33 -27.76
C PRO A 54 -8.57 -0.02 -27.83
N PRO A 55 -8.51 0.77 -26.73
CA PRO A 55 -7.70 1.98 -26.68
C PRO A 55 -6.21 1.63 -26.84
N GLN A 56 -5.43 2.60 -27.32
CA GLN A 56 -3.98 2.48 -27.44
C GLN A 56 -3.32 3.50 -26.54
N PHE A 57 -2.27 3.08 -25.84
CA PHE A 57 -1.57 3.92 -24.87
C PHE A 57 -0.11 4.13 -25.27
N PRO A 58 0.51 5.25 -24.87
CA PRO A 58 1.92 5.48 -25.14
C PRO A 58 2.78 4.41 -24.46
N SER A 59 3.75 3.88 -25.20
CA SER A 59 4.74 2.95 -24.66
C SER A 59 5.69 3.69 -23.71
N LEU A 60 5.95 3.10 -22.55
CA LEU A 60 7.01 3.58 -21.66
C LEU A 60 8.39 3.20 -22.19
N LYS A 61 9.38 4.06 -21.90
CA LYS A 61 10.79 3.72 -22.09
C LYS A 61 11.13 2.48 -21.28
N SER A 62 11.87 1.55 -21.87
CA SER A 62 12.31 0.36 -21.15
C SER A 62 13.20 0.76 -19.97
N ARG A 63 13.32 -0.12 -18.96
CA ARG A 63 14.24 0.14 -17.83
C ARG A 63 15.68 0.36 -18.32
N ALA A 64 16.11 -0.36 -19.36
CA ALA A 64 17.43 -0.19 -19.94
C ALA A 64 17.63 1.20 -20.56
N ASP A 65 16.63 1.72 -21.27
CA ASP A 65 16.67 3.08 -21.83
C ASP A 65 16.68 4.13 -20.72
N GLN A 66 15.89 3.94 -19.67
CA GLN A 66 15.87 4.86 -18.52
C GLN A 66 17.20 4.83 -17.75
N LEU A 67 17.84 3.67 -17.61
CA LEU A 67 19.18 3.56 -17.04
C LEU A 67 20.24 4.22 -17.92
N ALA A 68 20.11 4.11 -19.24
CA ALA A 68 20.99 4.80 -20.18
C ALA A 68 20.81 6.33 -20.09
N ASP A 69 19.57 6.81 -19.99
CA ASP A 69 19.27 8.22 -19.71
C ASP A 69 19.97 8.68 -18.43
N LEU A 70 19.79 7.93 -17.35
CA LEU A 70 20.40 8.23 -16.05
C LEU A 70 21.94 8.31 -16.13
N ARG A 71 22.59 7.38 -16.84
CA ARG A 71 24.05 7.36 -17.05
C ARG A 71 24.57 8.53 -17.87
N ARG A 72 23.78 9.05 -18.82
CA ARG A 72 24.19 10.21 -19.64
C ARG A 72 24.33 11.48 -18.81
N HIS A 73 23.54 11.62 -17.75
CA HIS A 73 23.50 12.82 -16.90
C HIS A 73 24.62 12.82 -15.84
N SER A 74 25.87 12.60 -16.29
CA SER A 74 27.06 12.50 -15.42
C SER A 74 27.90 13.78 -15.37
N SER A 75 27.60 14.77 -16.21
CA SER A 75 28.26 16.08 -16.26
C SER A 75 27.30 17.22 -15.94
N ASP A 76 27.87 18.37 -15.54
CA ASP A 76 27.11 19.56 -15.14
C ASP A 76 26.31 20.17 -16.30
N SER A 77 26.75 19.96 -17.56
CA SER A 77 26.03 20.43 -18.76
C SER A 77 24.74 19.65 -19.05
N GLU A 78 24.58 18.47 -18.48
CA GLU A 78 23.44 17.58 -18.69
C GLU A 78 22.72 17.23 -17.39
N GLU A 79 22.87 18.00 -16.31
CA GLU A 79 22.28 17.68 -15.01
C GLU A 79 20.74 17.62 -15.01
N TYR A 80 20.18 16.92 -14.03
CA TYR A 80 18.76 17.01 -13.68
C TYR A 80 18.51 18.25 -12.82
N ASP A 81 17.28 18.77 -12.85
CA ASP A 81 16.87 19.75 -11.83
C ASP A 81 16.75 19.09 -10.46
N LEU A 82 16.21 17.87 -10.41
CA LEU A 82 16.05 17.09 -9.18
C LEU A 82 16.41 15.62 -9.38
N LEU A 83 17.19 15.09 -8.43
CA LEU A 83 17.37 13.65 -8.20
C LEU A 83 16.66 13.24 -6.91
N ILE A 84 15.66 12.37 -7.02
CA ILE A 84 14.86 11.87 -5.90
C ILE A 84 15.33 10.47 -5.53
N ILE A 85 15.57 10.26 -4.23
CA ILE A 85 16.00 8.97 -3.67
C ILE A 85 14.83 8.35 -2.93
N GLY A 86 14.33 7.21 -3.44
CA GLY A 86 13.23 6.43 -2.88
C GLY A 86 11.97 6.46 -3.75
N GLY A 87 11.47 5.28 -4.13
CA GLY A 87 10.31 5.04 -4.99
C GLY A 87 9.06 4.60 -4.24
N GLY A 88 8.91 5.01 -2.98
CA GLY A 88 7.66 4.94 -2.22
C GLY A 88 6.70 6.09 -2.57
N ALA A 89 5.56 6.16 -1.87
CA ALA A 89 4.49 7.11 -2.17
C ALA A 89 4.97 8.58 -2.13
N THR A 90 5.86 8.88 -1.19
CA THR A 90 6.48 10.20 -1.07
C THR A 90 7.31 10.55 -2.30
N GLY A 91 8.30 9.72 -2.66
CA GLY A 91 9.20 10.03 -3.76
C GLY A 91 8.51 9.99 -5.14
N THR A 92 7.61 9.02 -5.37
CA THR A 92 6.84 8.98 -6.63
C THR A 92 5.87 10.16 -6.75
N GLY A 93 5.28 10.60 -5.62
CA GLY A 93 4.49 11.83 -5.57
C GLY A 93 5.30 13.08 -5.90
N ILE A 94 6.49 13.23 -5.30
CA ILE A 94 7.42 14.34 -5.57
C ILE A 94 7.82 14.35 -7.05
N ALA A 95 8.14 13.17 -7.60
CA ALA A 95 8.51 13.02 -9.01
C ALA A 95 7.38 13.47 -9.94
N LEU A 96 6.15 13.02 -9.68
CA LEU A 96 4.99 13.41 -10.47
C LEU A 96 4.72 14.91 -10.37
N ASP A 97 4.72 15.48 -9.17
CA ASP A 97 4.49 16.92 -8.98
C ASP A 97 5.55 17.76 -9.71
N ALA A 98 6.83 17.47 -9.47
CA ALA A 98 7.93 18.17 -10.12
C ALA A 98 7.86 18.10 -11.65
N ALA A 99 7.54 16.94 -12.22
CA ALA A 99 7.35 16.79 -13.66
C ALA A 99 6.16 17.62 -14.18
N THR A 100 5.04 17.64 -13.45
CA THR A 100 3.86 18.44 -13.81
C THR A 100 4.07 19.95 -13.66
N ARG A 101 5.21 20.37 -13.08
CA ARG A 101 5.70 21.75 -13.04
C ARG A 101 6.79 22.04 -14.08
N GLY A 102 7.08 21.07 -14.95
CA GLY A 102 8.07 21.17 -16.03
C GLY A 102 9.52 21.12 -15.58
N LEU A 103 9.80 20.49 -14.43
CA LEU A 103 11.17 20.21 -13.98
C LEU A 103 11.70 18.93 -14.64
N LYS A 104 13.01 18.90 -14.89
CA LYS A 104 13.72 17.71 -15.37
C LYS A 104 14.14 16.83 -14.19
N VAL A 105 13.50 15.67 -14.05
CA VAL A 105 13.59 14.86 -12.83
C VAL A 105 14.10 13.45 -13.10
N ALA A 106 14.92 12.93 -12.18
CA ALA A 106 15.21 11.52 -12.04
C ALA A 106 14.79 11.01 -10.67
N LEU A 107 14.34 9.76 -10.60
CA LEU A 107 14.09 9.04 -9.35
C LEU A 107 14.76 7.67 -9.41
N VAL A 108 15.44 7.32 -8.32
CA VAL A 108 16.01 5.98 -8.12
C VAL A 108 15.46 5.31 -6.88
N GLU A 109 15.20 4.01 -6.99
CA GLU A 109 14.71 3.15 -5.92
C GLU A 109 15.60 1.92 -5.84
N ARG A 110 16.14 1.62 -4.65
CA ARG A 110 17.08 0.52 -4.43
C ARG A 110 16.46 -0.84 -4.70
N ASP A 111 15.21 -1.02 -4.30
CA ASP A 111 14.44 -2.25 -4.47
C ASP A 111 13.41 -2.01 -5.60
N ASP A 112 12.16 -2.46 -5.47
CA ASP A 112 11.10 -2.12 -6.44
C ASP A 112 10.25 -0.93 -5.97
N PHE A 113 9.56 -0.27 -6.92
CA PHE A 113 8.59 0.76 -6.59
C PHE A 113 7.55 0.20 -5.60
N SER A 114 7.31 0.92 -4.50
CA SER A 114 6.42 0.51 -3.39
C SER A 114 6.90 -0.66 -2.51
N SER A 115 8.13 -1.17 -2.67
CA SER A 115 8.63 -2.34 -1.90
C SER A 115 8.71 -2.11 -0.38
N GLY A 116 8.96 -0.87 0.04
CA GLY A 116 8.97 -0.44 1.44
C GLY A 116 7.58 -0.31 2.07
N THR A 117 7.41 0.65 2.97
CA THR A 117 6.18 0.87 3.74
C THR A 117 4.93 1.09 2.87
N SER A 118 5.10 1.64 1.65
CA SER A 118 4.00 2.01 0.76
C SER A 118 3.19 0.84 0.19
N SER A 119 3.58 -0.42 0.40
CA SER A 119 2.77 -1.62 0.08
C SER A 119 2.24 -2.39 1.30
N LYS A 120 2.61 -1.93 2.51
CA LYS A 120 2.41 -2.62 3.79
C LYS A 120 1.46 -1.83 4.72
N SER A 121 0.56 -1.03 4.14
CA SER A 121 -0.42 -0.25 4.92
C SER A 121 -1.67 -1.05 5.27
N THR A 122 -2.57 -0.44 6.06
CA THR A 122 -3.93 -0.94 6.30
C THR A 122 -4.83 -0.82 5.05
N LYS A 123 -4.34 -0.25 3.95
CA LYS A 123 -5.08 0.00 2.71
C LYS A 123 -6.27 0.97 2.88
N LEU A 124 -6.17 1.88 3.83
CA LEU A 124 -7.17 2.92 4.08
C LEU A 124 -6.64 4.30 3.72
N VAL A 125 -7.50 5.10 3.11
CA VAL A 125 -7.36 6.54 2.93
C VAL A 125 -8.24 7.21 3.99
N HIS A 126 -7.79 7.10 5.24
CA HIS A 126 -8.57 7.50 6.42
C HIS A 126 -8.55 9.01 6.62
N GLY A 127 -9.73 9.63 6.82
CA GLY A 127 -9.84 11.07 7.12
C GLY A 127 -9.67 11.44 8.59
N GLY A 128 -9.54 10.47 9.51
CA GLY A 128 -9.09 10.76 10.88
C GLY A 128 -10.19 10.97 11.93
N VAL A 129 -11.27 10.19 11.93
CA VAL A 129 -12.41 10.34 12.88
C VAL A 129 -11.96 10.41 14.35
N ARG A 130 -10.94 9.64 14.75
CA ARG A 130 -10.39 9.68 16.12
C ARG A 130 -9.65 10.99 16.44
N TYR A 131 -9.01 11.60 15.45
CA TYR A 131 -8.37 12.90 15.63
C TYR A 131 -9.41 14.01 15.78
N LEU A 132 -10.57 13.87 15.14
CA LEU A 132 -11.68 14.81 15.35
C LEU A 132 -12.17 14.84 16.80
N GLU A 133 -12.30 13.66 17.43
CA GLU A 133 -12.65 13.55 18.84
C GLU A 133 -11.65 14.32 19.72
N LYS A 134 -10.34 14.09 19.53
CA LYS A 134 -9.29 14.80 20.27
C LYS A 134 -9.26 16.30 19.96
N ALA A 135 -9.42 16.70 18.71
CA ALA A 135 -9.42 18.09 18.28
C ALA A 135 -10.55 18.87 18.96
N PHE A 136 -11.74 18.28 19.02
CA PHE A 136 -12.90 18.92 19.65
C PHE A 136 -12.75 19.01 21.18
N TRP A 137 -12.35 17.91 21.84
CA TRP A 137 -12.23 17.89 23.29
C TRP A 137 -11.06 18.72 23.83
N ASN A 138 -9.95 18.77 23.09
CA ASN A 138 -8.74 19.48 23.52
C ASN A 138 -8.58 20.86 22.86
N LEU A 139 -9.55 21.30 22.03
CA LEU A 139 -9.47 22.53 21.24
C LEU A 139 -8.17 22.63 20.42
N ASP A 140 -7.73 21.48 19.89
CA ASP A 140 -6.46 21.34 19.16
C ASP A 140 -6.69 21.65 17.66
N TYR A 141 -6.50 22.92 17.31
CA TYR A 141 -6.67 23.42 15.96
C TYR A 141 -5.74 22.73 14.92
N PRO A 142 -4.45 22.49 15.20
CA PRO A 142 -3.59 21.68 14.33
C PRO A 142 -4.18 20.29 14.02
N GLN A 143 -4.74 19.59 15.01
CA GLN A 143 -5.40 18.30 14.74
C GLN A 143 -6.64 18.42 13.86
N LEU A 144 -7.40 19.51 13.99
CA LEU A 144 -8.55 19.76 13.10
C LEU A 144 -8.11 20.01 11.65
N GLN A 145 -7.03 20.77 11.44
CA GLN A 145 -6.46 21.00 10.11
C GLN A 145 -6.03 19.68 9.44
N LEU A 146 -5.37 18.79 10.19
CA LEU A 146 -4.98 17.47 9.69
C LEU A 146 -6.20 16.62 9.25
N VAL A 147 -7.32 16.71 9.96
CA VAL A 147 -8.56 16.02 9.57
C VAL A 147 -9.12 16.61 8.28
N MET A 148 -9.20 17.94 8.17
CA MET A 148 -9.69 18.61 6.96
C MET A 148 -8.82 18.32 5.74
N GLU A 149 -7.50 18.31 5.90
CA GLU A 149 -6.54 17.95 4.86
C GLU A 149 -6.74 16.49 4.41
N ALA A 150 -6.80 15.55 5.35
CA ALA A 150 -7.02 14.15 5.03
C ALA A 150 -8.36 13.89 4.32
N LEU A 151 -9.40 14.63 4.68
CA LEU A 151 -10.71 14.56 4.00
C LEU A 151 -10.65 15.06 2.55
N ARG A 152 -9.91 16.15 2.29
CA ARG A 152 -9.70 16.68 0.92
C ARG A 152 -8.89 15.70 0.08
N GLU A 153 -7.77 15.21 0.62
CA GLU A 153 -6.93 14.26 -0.09
C GLU A 153 -7.68 12.96 -0.38
N ARG A 154 -8.51 12.47 0.56
CA ARG A 154 -9.37 11.31 0.32
C ARG A 154 -10.26 11.47 -0.91
N LYS A 155 -10.89 12.63 -1.09
CA LYS A 155 -11.68 12.91 -2.30
C LYS A 155 -10.79 12.84 -3.55
N THR A 156 -9.62 13.48 -3.50
CA THR A 156 -8.67 13.48 -4.62
C THR A 156 -8.32 12.06 -5.05
N PHE A 157 -8.08 11.12 -4.14
CA PHE A 157 -7.80 9.71 -4.49
C PHE A 157 -8.89 9.08 -5.36
N LEU A 158 -10.15 9.29 -4.98
CA LEU A 158 -11.31 8.76 -5.71
C LEU A 158 -11.45 9.42 -7.10
N GLU A 159 -11.01 10.66 -7.26
CA GLU A 159 -11.09 11.38 -8.53
C GLU A 159 -9.93 11.05 -9.49
N ILE A 160 -8.70 10.98 -8.98
CA ILE A 160 -7.51 10.76 -9.82
C ILE A 160 -7.27 9.28 -10.14
N ALA A 161 -7.78 8.37 -9.30
CA ALA A 161 -7.60 6.93 -9.42
C ALA A 161 -8.86 6.15 -8.99
N PRO A 162 -10.00 6.35 -9.67
CA PRO A 162 -11.28 5.73 -9.31
C PRO A 162 -11.28 4.21 -9.41
N HIS A 163 -10.38 3.64 -10.19
CA HIS A 163 -10.19 2.20 -10.31
C HIS A 163 -9.46 1.60 -9.10
N LEU A 164 -8.65 2.39 -8.39
CA LEU A 164 -7.83 1.91 -7.25
C LEU A 164 -8.35 2.35 -5.89
N SER A 165 -9.31 3.27 -5.85
CA SER A 165 -9.82 3.89 -4.63
C SER A 165 -11.35 3.83 -4.61
N VAL A 166 -11.92 3.37 -3.49
CA VAL A 166 -13.36 3.18 -3.33
C VAL A 166 -13.84 3.68 -1.97
N SER A 167 -15.13 3.99 -1.89
CA SER A 167 -15.83 4.25 -0.63
C SER A 167 -16.06 2.92 0.11
N LEU A 168 -15.63 2.85 1.37
CA LEU A 168 -15.74 1.68 2.23
C LEU A 168 -16.68 1.98 3.41
N PRO A 169 -17.82 1.26 3.52
CA PRO A 169 -18.61 1.29 4.74
C PRO A 169 -17.90 0.54 5.88
N ILE A 170 -17.84 1.17 7.04
CA ILE A 170 -17.21 0.62 8.25
C ILE A 170 -18.22 0.64 9.39
N LEU A 171 -18.51 -0.55 9.91
CA LEU A 171 -19.42 -0.77 11.02
C LEU A 171 -18.69 -0.61 12.36
N LEU A 172 -19.24 0.22 13.24
CA LEU A 172 -18.84 0.42 14.63
C LEU A 172 -19.88 -0.25 15.56
N PRO A 173 -19.57 -1.42 16.15
CA PRO A 173 -20.47 -2.11 17.06
C PRO A 173 -20.66 -1.33 18.36
N LEU A 174 -21.90 -1.22 18.84
CA LEU A 174 -22.23 -0.52 20.09
C LEU A 174 -22.57 -1.51 21.20
N GLN A 175 -21.87 -1.40 22.33
CA GLN A 175 -22.04 -2.29 23.48
C GLN A 175 -22.93 -1.69 24.59
N ARG A 176 -23.06 -0.37 24.63
CA ARG A 176 -23.85 0.37 25.63
C ARG A 176 -24.79 1.34 24.94
N TRP A 177 -26.00 1.53 25.48
CA TRP A 177 -27.02 2.39 24.86
C TRP A 177 -26.61 3.85 24.71
N TRP A 178 -25.82 4.40 25.65
CA TRP A 178 -25.34 5.78 25.57
C TRP A 178 -24.33 6.00 24.43
N GLN A 179 -23.68 4.94 23.94
CA GLN A 179 -22.72 5.04 22.83
C GLN A 179 -23.43 5.42 21.53
N ALA A 180 -24.71 5.07 21.36
CA ALA A 180 -25.47 5.40 20.16
C ALA A 180 -25.56 6.93 19.92
N PRO A 181 -26.10 7.75 20.84
CA PRO A 181 -26.13 9.20 20.64
C PRO A 181 -24.73 9.83 20.59
N TYR A 182 -23.76 9.30 21.33
CA TYR A 182 -22.38 9.81 21.34
C TYR A 182 -21.70 9.67 19.98
N PHE A 183 -21.62 8.43 19.48
CA PHE A 183 -20.97 8.17 18.20
C PHE A 183 -21.80 8.68 17.03
N TRP A 184 -23.13 8.74 17.12
CA TRP A 184 -23.96 9.39 16.10
C TRP A 184 -23.60 10.86 15.94
N ALA A 185 -23.46 11.59 17.05
CA ALA A 185 -23.02 12.97 17.01
C ALA A 185 -21.60 13.10 16.41
N GLY A 186 -20.68 12.21 16.79
CA GLY A 186 -19.32 12.18 16.24
C GLY A 186 -19.27 11.92 14.74
N THR A 187 -19.98 10.90 14.24
CA THR A 187 -20.01 10.58 12.80
C THR A 187 -20.75 11.66 12.00
N LYS A 188 -21.79 12.30 12.56
CA LYS A 188 -22.45 13.42 11.90
C LYS A 188 -21.60 14.69 11.88
N ALA A 189 -20.83 14.95 12.92
CA ALA A 189 -19.84 16.03 12.91
C ALA A 189 -18.77 15.77 11.84
N TYR A 190 -18.34 14.52 11.69
CA TYR A 190 -17.39 14.11 10.65
C TYR A 190 -17.99 14.28 9.24
N ASP A 191 -19.23 13.83 9.01
CA ASP A 191 -19.97 14.05 7.75
C ASP A 191 -20.08 15.55 7.43
N LEU A 192 -20.41 16.38 8.43
CA LEU A 192 -20.55 17.82 8.28
C LEU A 192 -19.22 18.50 7.94
N LEU A 193 -18.13 18.10 8.60
CA LEU A 193 -16.78 18.62 8.31
C LEU A 193 -16.27 18.19 6.94
N ALA A 194 -16.64 16.99 6.49
CA ALA A 194 -16.31 16.53 5.15
C ALA A 194 -17.02 17.39 4.08
N GLY A 195 -18.27 17.81 4.31
CA GLY A 195 -19.00 18.70 3.41
C GLY A 195 -19.00 18.17 1.96
N SER A 196 -18.52 18.97 1.00
CA SER A 196 -18.38 18.57 -0.41
C SER A 196 -17.28 17.51 -0.69
N GLN A 197 -16.50 17.15 0.33
CA GLN A 197 -15.51 16.07 0.35
C GLN A 197 -16.04 14.81 1.05
N GLY A 198 -17.32 14.83 1.45
CA GLY A 198 -18.02 13.69 2.01
C GLY A 198 -18.15 12.55 1.01
N LEU A 199 -18.14 11.33 1.55
CA LEU A 199 -18.60 10.14 0.84
C LEU A 199 -20.11 10.00 1.09
N GLU A 200 -20.58 8.79 1.35
CA GLU A 200 -21.94 8.54 1.80
C GLU A 200 -22.13 8.96 3.27
N SER A 201 -23.37 9.33 3.63
CA SER A 201 -23.69 9.77 4.98
C SER A 201 -23.74 8.61 5.97
N SER A 202 -23.24 8.83 7.19
CA SER A 202 -23.31 7.83 8.26
C SER A 202 -24.76 7.48 8.64
N TYR A 203 -25.02 6.23 9.03
CA TYR A 203 -26.36 5.77 9.42
C TYR A 203 -26.31 4.77 10.59
N TYR A 204 -27.46 4.58 11.24
CA TYR A 204 -27.61 3.67 12.37
C TYR A 204 -28.23 2.35 11.92
N LEU A 205 -27.68 1.26 12.43
CA LEU A 205 -28.23 -0.09 12.30
C LEU A 205 -28.75 -0.58 13.65
N SER A 206 -29.99 -1.05 13.65
CA SER A 206 -30.52 -1.79 14.79
C SER A 206 -29.71 -3.08 15.01
N LYS A 207 -29.77 -3.64 16.22
CA LYS A 207 -29.13 -4.92 16.55
C LYS A 207 -29.44 -6.01 15.51
N SER A 208 -30.71 -6.13 15.12
CA SER A 208 -31.15 -7.14 14.14
C SER A 208 -30.48 -6.91 12.77
N LYS A 209 -30.46 -5.67 12.28
CA LYS A 209 -29.82 -5.34 11.00
C LYS A 209 -28.29 -5.47 11.03
N ALA A 210 -27.66 -5.15 12.15
CA ALA A 210 -26.23 -5.38 12.34
C ALA A 210 -25.88 -6.87 12.27
N LEU A 211 -26.69 -7.75 12.86
CA LEU A 211 -26.51 -9.20 12.81
C LEU A 211 -26.88 -9.81 11.45
N GLU A 212 -27.80 -9.20 10.70
CA GLU A 212 -28.08 -9.56 9.30
C GLU A 212 -26.91 -9.19 8.38
N ALA A 213 -26.21 -8.09 8.69
CA ALA A 213 -25.03 -7.68 7.95
C ALA A 213 -23.80 -8.52 8.34
N PHE A 214 -23.58 -8.77 9.63
CA PHE A 214 -22.49 -9.59 10.16
C PHE A 214 -23.04 -10.73 11.04
N PRO A 215 -23.37 -11.90 10.47
CA PRO A 215 -23.96 -13.01 11.20
C PRO A 215 -23.09 -13.57 12.33
N LEU A 216 -21.77 -13.45 12.19
CA LEU A 216 -20.79 -13.92 13.17
C LEU A 216 -20.56 -12.94 14.31
N LEU A 217 -21.05 -11.69 14.23
CA LEU A 217 -20.83 -10.67 15.24
C LEU A 217 -21.41 -11.08 16.60
N LYS A 218 -20.65 -10.85 17.67
CA LYS A 218 -21.02 -11.20 19.04
C LYS A 218 -22.35 -10.55 19.46
N LYS A 219 -23.32 -11.38 19.85
CA LYS A 219 -24.73 -10.97 20.06
C LYS A 219 -25.02 -10.42 21.45
N ASP A 220 -24.34 -10.90 22.48
CA ASP A 220 -24.77 -10.71 23.88
C ASP A 220 -24.67 -9.25 24.34
N THR A 221 -23.56 -8.59 23.99
CA THR A 221 -23.27 -7.21 24.39
C THR A 221 -23.79 -6.19 23.38
N LEU A 222 -24.11 -6.59 22.16
CA LEU A 222 -24.52 -5.70 21.08
C LEU A 222 -25.89 -5.04 21.33
N LYS A 223 -25.93 -3.71 21.26
CA LYS A 223 -27.15 -2.88 21.35
C LYS A 223 -27.59 -2.34 19.99
N GLY A 224 -26.65 -2.17 19.08
CA GLY A 224 -26.83 -1.65 17.72
C GLY A 224 -25.47 -1.43 17.08
N ALA A 225 -25.45 -0.77 15.93
CA ALA A 225 -24.22 -0.38 15.28
C ALA A 225 -24.39 0.96 14.56
N LEU A 226 -23.27 1.66 14.35
CA LEU A 226 -23.20 2.78 13.42
C LEU A 226 -22.38 2.40 12.22
N VAL A 227 -22.73 2.90 11.06
CA VAL A 227 -21.93 2.76 9.85
C VAL A 227 -21.50 4.16 9.43
N TYR A 228 -20.20 4.34 9.23
CA TYR A 228 -19.62 5.52 8.61
C TYR A 228 -18.78 5.10 7.41
N TYR A 229 -18.42 6.06 6.57
CA TYR A 229 -17.71 5.80 5.33
C TYR A 229 -16.30 6.39 5.35
N ASP A 230 -15.36 5.61 4.83
CA ASP A 230 -14.00 6.06 4.57
C ASP A 230 -13.46 5.60 3.22
N GLY A 231 -12.27 6.06 2.86
CA GLY A 231 -11.62 5.61 1.64
C GLY A 231 -10.85 4.32 1.86
N GLN A 232 -10.94 3.39 0.92
CA GLN A 232 -10.05 2.24 0.79
C GLN A 232 -9.31 2.33 -0.54
N HIS A 233 -8.03 1.94 -0.56
CA HIS A 233 -7.24 2.00 -1.79
C HIS A 233 -6.20 0.87 -1.89
N ASN A 234 -5.80 0.53 -3.12
CA ASN A 234 -4.68 -0.38 -3.37
C ASN A 234 -3.33 0.34 -3.31
N ASP A 235 -2.67 0.25 -2.15
CA ASP A 235 -1.44 0.97 -1.84
C ASP A 235 -0.27 0.69 -2.81
N SER A 236 -0.03 -0.55 -3.20
CA SER A 236 1.03 -0.87 -4.18
C SER A 236 0.68 -0.43 -5.59
N ARG A 237 -0.53 -0.74 -6.07
CA ARG A 237 -0.98 -0.36 -7.42
C ARG A 237 -1.05 1.16 -7.57
N MET A 238 -1.49 1.88 -6.54
CA MET A 238 -1.54 3.33 -6.54
C MET A 238 -0.13 3.90 -6.68
N ASN A 239 0.84 3.43 -5.90
CA ASN A 239 2.23 3.87 -6.02
C ASN A 239 2.83 3.57 -7.40
N VAL A 240 2.61 2.36 -7.93
CA VAL A 240 3.08 2.00 -9.27
C VAL A 240 2.42 2.88 -10.34
N SER A 241 1.12 3.15 -10.22
CA SER A 241 0.42 4.04 -11.16
C SER A 241 0.93 5.48 -11.09
N ILE A 242 1.25 6.01 -9.89
CA ILE A 242 1.92 7.32 -9.75
C ILE A 242 3.29 7.29 -10.44
N ALA A 243 4.10 6.27 -10.17
CA ALA A 243 5.43 6.11 -10.76
C ALA A 243 5.38 6.04 -12.31
N MET A 244 4.46 5.24 -12.85
CA MET A 244 4.32 5.09 -14.30
C MET A 244 3.73 6.34 -14.94
N THR A 245 2.82 7.05 -14.26
CA THR A 245 2.32 8.35 -14.72
C THR A 245 3.46 9.37 -14.79
N ALA A 246 4.33 9.43 -13.78
CA ALA A 246 5.51 10.29 -13.78
C ALA A 246 6.47 9.93 -14.93
N ALA A 247 6.72 8.64 -15.18
CA ALA A 247 7.53 8.18 -16.30
C ALA A 247 6.92 8.59 -17.66
N MET A 248 5.59 8.46 -17.82
CA MET A 248 4.89 8.91 -19.03
C MET A 248 5.00 10.43 -19.23
N TYR A 249 5.15 11.21 -18.15
CA TYR A 249 5.41 12.66 -18.18
C TYR A 249 6.90 13.03 -18.26
N GLY A 250 7.78 12.04 -18.52
CA GLY A 250 9.17 12.28 -18.87
C GLY A 250 10.16 12.17 -17.71
N VAL A 251 9.73 11.76 -16.52
CA VAL A 251 10.66 11.46 -15.42
C VAL A 251 11.49 10.23 -15.75
N THR A 252 12.80 10.28 -15.49
CA THR A 252 13.65 9.09 -15.53
C THR A 252 13.45 8.29 -14.24
N MET A 253 12.73 7.17 -14.31
CA MET A 253 12.30 6.34 -13.19
C MET A 253 13.03 4.99 -13.22
N VAL A 254 13.95 4.75 -12.29
CA VAL A 254 14.73 3.50 -12.26
C VAL A 254 14.59 2.80 -10.90
N ASN A 255 13.88 1.68 -10.89
CA ASN A 255 13.89 0.74 -9.76
C ASN A 255 15.11 -0.18 -9.82
N HIS A 256 15.41 -0.83 -8.71
CA HIS A 256 16.59 -1.66 -8.48
C HIS A 256 17.90 -0.91 -8.77
N ALA A 257 17.95 0.38 -8.42
CA ALA A 257 19.09 1.29 -8.54
C ALA A 257 19.38 1.93 -7.18
N GLU A 258 20.50 1.53 -6.59
CA GLU A 258 20.90 1.93 -5.24
C GLU A 258 21.75 3.19 -5.27
N VAL A 259 21.41 4.20 -4.46
CA VAL A 259 22.36 5.28 -4.14
C VAL A 259 23.35 4.78 -3.10
N THR A 260 24.62 4.76 -3.47
CA THR A 260 25.70 4.27 -2.59
C THR A 260 26.48 5.39 -1.93
N GLN A 261 26.46 6.59 -2.53
CA GLN A 261 27.12 7.77 -1.98
C GLN A 261 26.54 9.08 -2.53
N LEU A 262 26.51 10.13 -1.71
CA LEU A 262 26.22 11.50 -2.15
C LEU A 262 27.49 12.17 -2.69
N GLU A 263 27.35 12.87 -3.82
CA GLU A 263 28.45 13.60 -4.47
C GLU A 263 28.43 15.05 -4.02
N LYS A 264 29.55 15.52 -3.46
CA LYS A 264 29.73 16.91 -3.04
C LYS A 264 30.75 17.64 -3.93
N ASP A 265 30.60 18.95 -4.04
CA ASP A 265 31.60 19.83 -4.64
C ASP A 265 32.72 20.20 -3.65
N ALA A 266 33.61 21.12 -4.03
CA ALA A 266 34.73 21.55 -3.20
C ALA A 266 34.27 22.37 -1.97
N GLU A 267 33.11 23.02 -2.08
CA GLU A 267 32.45 23.80 -1.05
C GLU A 267 31.60 22.93 -0.10
N GLY A 268 31.55 21.61 -0.35
CA GLY A 268 30.81 20.65 0.45
C GLY A 268 29.31 20.62 0.18
N LYS A 269 28.84 21.24 -0.91
CA LYS A 269 27.44 21.19 -1.36
C LYS A 269 27.18 19.97 -2.21
N ILE A 270 26.01 19.36 -2.06
CA ILE A 270 25.59 18.20 -2.82
C ILE A 270 25.26 18.61 -4.25
N ARG A 271 25.77 17.84 -5.22
CA ARG A 271 25.59 18.04 -6.66
C ARG A 271 25.19 16.78 -7.41
N GLY A 272 24.70 15.76 -6.70
CA GLY A 272 24.32 14.47 -7.26
C GLY A 272 24.62 13.29 -6.36
N ALA A 273 24.67 12.09 -6.95
CA ALA A 273 24.95 10.85 -6.23
C ALA A 273 25.64 9.81 -7.11
N ARG A 274 26.29 8.82 -6.46
CA ARG A 274 26.75 7.59 -7.09
C ARG A 274 25.68 6.52 -6.97
N ILE A 275 25.44 5.83 -8.08
CA ILE A 275 24.34 4.90 -8.25
C ILE A 275 24.87 3.56 -8.76
N ARG A 276 24.31 2.47 -8.24
CA ARG A 276 24.62 1.10 -8.63
C ARG A 276 23.37 0.39 -9.14
N ASP A 277 23.46 -0.25 -10.31
CA ASP A 277 22.38 -1.12 -10.80
C ASP A 277 22.44 -2.50 -10.12
N VAL A 278 21.43 -2.79 -9.29
CA VAL A 278 21.32 -4.06 -8.56
C VAL A 278 20.98 -5.21 -9.53
N ILE A 279 20.19 -4.96 -10.58
CA ILE A 279 19.80 -6.00 -11.54
C ILE A 279 20.98 -6.49 -12.36
N SER A 280 21.85 -5.57 -12.80
CA SER A 280 23.10 -5.92 -13.50
C SER A 280 23.98 -6.83 -12.63
N SER A 281 24.08 -6.54 -11.33
CA SER A 281 24.83 -7.36 -10.37
C SER A 281 24.27 -8.78 -10.28
N VAL A 282 22.95 -8.92 -10.18
CA VAL A 282 22.28 -10.23 -10.10
C VAL A 282 22.35 -11.00 -11.42
N ASN A 283 22.35 -10.31 -12.56
CA ASN A 283 22.52 -10.94 -13.88
C ASN A 283 23.98 -11.36 -14.17
N GLY A 284 24.93 -11.02 -13.29
CA GLY A 284 26.35 -11.27 -13.53
C GLY A 284 26.98 -10.33 -14.55
N ASP A 285 26.33 -9.21 -14.87
CA ASP A 285 26.89 -8.15 -15.71
C ASP A 285 27.78 -7.23 -14.86
N ALA A 286 29.06 -7.59 -14.76
CA ALA A 286 30.04 -6.87 -13.97
C ALA A 286 30.30 -5.44 -14.49
N GLU A 287 30.11 -5.17 -15.78
CA GLU A 287 30.28 -3.83 -16.34
C GLU A 287 29.06 -2.96 -16.02
N GLY A 288 27.85 -3.49 -16.25
CA GLY A 288 26.60 -2.82 -15.89
C GLY A 288 26.45 -2.55 -14.40
N ALA A 289 27.03 -3.41 -13.55
CA ALA A 289 27.03 -3.29 -12.09
C ALA A 289 28.00 -2.24 -11.53
N ARG A 290 28.87 -1.64 -12.35
CA ARG A 290 29.77 -0.58 -11.88
C ARG A 290 28.99 0.64 -11.44
N GLU A 291 29.46 1.27 -10.37
CA GLU A 291 28.90 2.53 -9.92
C GLU A 291 29.15 3.63 -10.95
N PHE A 292 28.16 4.50 -11.15
CA PHE A 292 28.25 5.66 -12.00
C PHE A 292 27.67 6.88 -11.31
N THR A 293 28.09 8.07 -11.76
CA THR A 293 27.67 9.34 -11.18
C THR A 293 26.47 9.90 -11.92
N VAL A 294 25.51 10.45 -11.17
CA VAL A 294 24.39 11.23 -11.70
C VAL A 294 24.46 12.63 -11.08
N ARG A 295 24.39 13.66 -11.93
CA ARG A 295 24.39 15.07 -11.54
C ARG A 295 22.98 15.63 -11.45
N ALA A 296 22.75 16.44 -10.43
CA ALA A 296 21.50 17.17 -10.23
C ALA A 296 21.73 18.44 -9.42
N LYS A 297 20.94 19.49 -9.72
CA LYS A 297 20.93 20.76 -8.96
C LYS A 297 20.46 20.58 -7.53
N GLY A 298 19.47 19.71 -7.33
CA GLY A 298 18.94 19.36 -6.02
C GLY A 298 18.81 17.85 -5.84
N VAL A 299 19.08 17.37 -4.63
CA VAL A 299 18.88 15.97 -4.25
C VAL A 299 17.84 15.90 -3.13
N ILE A 300 16.82 15.06 -3.32
CA ILE A 300 15.73 14.86 -2.37
C ILE A 300 15.77 13.45 -1.79
N ASN A 301 15.89 13.35 -0.46
CA ASN A 301 15.74 12.11 0.30
C ASN A 301 14.27 11.87 0.67
N ALA A 302 13.66 10.85 0.06
CA ALA A 302 12.29 10.40 0.30
C ALA A 302 12.24 8.90 0.65
N THR A 303 13.24 8.43 1.39
CA THR A 303 13.47 6.98 1.64
C THR A 303 12.70 6.39 2.83
N GLY A 304 11.70 7.11 3.36
CA GLY A 304 10.78 6.61 4.38
C GLY A 304 11.51 6.14 5.64
N PRO A 305 11.39 4.86 6.07
CA PRO A 305 12.10 4.38 7.26
C PRO A 305 13.62 4.38 7.10
N PHE A 306 14.14 4.47 5.87
CA PHE A 306 15.57 4.54 5.58
C PHE A 306 16.12 5.98 5.53
N THR A 307 15.32 7.00 5.84
CA THR A 307 15.73 8.42 5.80
C THR A 307 17.06 8.66 6.50
N ASP A 308 17.23 8.12 7.71
CA ASP A 308 18.45 8.33 8.51
C ASP A 308 19.72 7.71 7.88
N ALA A 309 19.58 6.72 6.98
CA ALA A 309 20.73 6.15 6.29
C ALA A 309 21.31 7.14 5.27
N ILE A 310 20.45 7.78 4.47
CA ILE A 310 20.86 8.81 3.51
C ILE A 310 21.34 10.08 4.23
N GLU A 311 20.67 10.46 5.32
CA GLU A 311 21.08 11.57 6.18
C GLU A 311 22.51 11.40 6.74
N ARG A 312 22.89 10.16 7.10
CA ARG A 312 24.26 9.85 7.55
C ARG A 312 25.27 9.70 6.40
N MET A 313 24.81 9.45 5.16
CA MET A 313 25.67 9.58 3.97
C MET A 313 26.06 11.04 3.73
N ASP A 314 25.18 11.99 4.10
CA ASP A 314 25.48 13.42 4.05
C ASP A 314 26.40 13.85 5.21
N ASP A 315 25.99 13.56 6.44
CA ASP A 315 26.74 13.88 7.67
C ASP A 315 26.67 12.70 8.66
N PRO A 316 27.78 11.97 8.86
CA PRO A 316 27.84 10.83 9.79
C PRO A 316 27.46 11.16 11.25
N SER A 317 27.57 12.43 11.66
CA SER A 317 27.27 12.88 13.02
C SER A 317 25.78 13.17 13.25
N ARG A 318 24.95 13.11 12.21
CA ARG A 318 23.55 13.49 12.25
C ARG A 318 22.73 12.57 13.17
N LYS A 319 21.95 13.20 14.05
CA LYS A 319 21.02 12.50 14.96
C LYS A 319 19.86 11.91 14.17
N ALA A 320 19.31 10.80 14.67
CA ALA A 320 18.16 10.14 14.07
C ALA A 320 16.93 11.06 14.05
N LEU A 321 16.38 11.30 12.86
CA LEU A 321 15.14 12.03 12.63
C LEU A 321 13.94 11.09 12.75
N VAL A 322 14.12 9.82 12.37
CA VAL A 322 13.05 8.83 12.29
C VAL A 322 13.04 7.93 13.53
N ALA A 323 11.86 7.73 14.09
CA ALA A 323 11.51 6.77 15.13
C ALA A 323 10.68 5.63 14.50
N PRO A 324 11.34 4.58 13.97
CA PRO A 324 10.66 3.47 13.30
C PRO A 324 9.73 2.70 14.25
N SER A 325 8.54 2.38 13.76
CA SER A 325 7.56 1.53 14.48
C SER A 325 6.96 0.47 13.55
N SER A 326 6.99 -0.80 13.94
CA SER A 326 6.39 -1.90 13.20
C SER A 326 4.88 -1.94 13.37
N GLY A 327 4.20 -2.29 12.28
CA GLY A 327 2.78 -2.56 12.26
C GLY A 327 2.48 -3.82 11.47
N ALA A 328 1.98 -4.83 12.16
CA ALA A 328 1.60 -6.10 11.57
C ALA A 328 0.13 -6.09 11.13
N HIS A 329 -0.16 -6.93 10.15
CA HIS A 329 -1.50 -7.28 9.69
C HIS A 329 -1.55 -8.77 9.33
N ILE A 330 -2.77 -9.31 9.32
CA ILE A 330 -3.06 -10.67 8.91
C ILE A 330 -4.16 -10.68 7.85
N MET A 331 -4.09 -11.63 6.93
CA MET A 331 -5.12 -11.92 5.95
C MET A 331 -5.94 -13.12 6.40
N LEU A 332 -7.26 -12.99 6.34
CA LEU A 332 -8.25 -13.93 6.83
C LEU A 332 -9.31 -14.22 5.75
N PRO A 333 -10.14 -15.27 5.93
CA PRO A 333 -11.18 -15.63 4.98
C PRO A 333 -12.26 -14.55 4.81
N ALA A 334 -12.81 -14.46 3.60
CA ALA A 334 -13.78 -13.45 3.17
C ALA A 334 -15.04 -13.32 4.04
N HIS A 335 -15.49 -14.42 4.65
CA HIS A 335 -16.77 -14.48 5.36
C HIS A 335 -16.78 -13.63 6.65
N LEU A 336 -15.62 -13.11 7.09
CA LEU A 336 -15.51 -12.19 8.22
C LEU A 336 -15.88 -10.74 7.86
N SER A 337 -15.85 -10.37 6.58
CA SER A 337 -16.25 -9.06 6.06
C SER A 337 -17.30 -9.19 4.94
N PRO A 338 -18.48 -9.75 5.22
CA PRO A 338 -19.54 -9.94 4.23
C PRO A 338 -20.03 -8.61 3.63
N LYS A 339 -20.60 -8.68 2.43
CA LYS A 339 -21.23 -7.56 1.71
C LYS A 339 -20.29 -6.34 1.50
N GLY A 340 -18.97 -6.55 1.50
CA GLY A 340 -18.00 -5.48 1.28
C GLY A 340 -17.98 -4.42 2.38
N MET A 341 -18.37 -4.78 3.61
CA MET A 341 -18.36 -3.88 4.77
C MET A 341 -17.30 -4.31 5.78
N GLY A 342 -16.58 -3.33 6.33
CA GLY A 342 -15.59 -3.53 7.40
C GLY A 342 -16.17 -3.39 8.81
N ILE A 343 -15.41 -3.79 9.82
CA ILE A 343 -15.68 -3.54 11.24
C ILE A 343 -14.52 -2.74 11.84
N LEU A 344 -14.87 -1.80 12.71
CA LEU A 344 -13.95 -1.08 13.57
C LEU A 344 -14.13 -1.50 15.03
N ASP A 345 -13.10 -2.11 15.63
CA ASP A 345 -12.99 -2.19 17.08
C ASP A 345 -12.27 -0.95 17.62
N ALA A 346 -13.05 -0.04 18.21
CA ALA A 346 -12.53 1.23 18.73
C ALA A 346 -11.88 1.10 20.12
N ALA A 347 -11.97 -0.04 20.79
CA ALA A 347 -11.47 -0.23 22.16
C ALA A 347 -11.00 -1.66 22.39
N THR A 348 -9.86 -2.00 21.79
CA THR A 348 -9.17 -3.28 22.04
C THR A 348 -8.67 -3.38 23.49
N SER A 349 -8.15 -4.56 23.89
CA SER A 349 -7.74 -4.80 25.28
C SER A 349 -6.68 -3.86 25.85
N ASP A 350 -5.91 -3.16 25.00
CA ASP A 350 -4.90 -2.18 25.40
C ASP A 350 -5.24 -0.73 24.98
N GLY A 351 -6.47 -0.48 24.53
CA GLY A 351 -6.93 0.84 24.12
C GLY A 351 -6.50 1.27 22.70
N ARG A 352 -5.89 0.37 21.92
CA ARG A 352 -5.68 0.54 20.47
C ARG A 352 -6.96 0.25 19.69
N VAL A 353 -6.85 0.45 18.38
CA VAL A 353 -7.93 0.26 17.42
C VAL A 353 -7.53 -0.86 16.46
N VAL A 354 -8.46 -1.79 16.20
CA VAL A 354 -8.27 -2.84 15.20
C VAL A 354 -9.37 -2.70 14.13
N PHE A 355 -8.94 -2.67 12.88
CA PHE A 355 -9.78 -2.73 11.72
C PHE A 355 -9.87 -4.17 11.21
N VAL A 356 -11.05 -4.57 10.78
CA VAL A 356 -11.33 -5.84 10.09
C VAL A 356 -12.04 -5.48 8.79
N LEU A 357 -11.31 -5.45 7.68
CA LEU A 357 -11.77 -4.82 6.44
C LEU A 357 -11.85 -5.85 5.31
N PRO A 358 -12.85 -5.76 4.42
CA PRO A 358 -12.83 -6.51 3.18
C PRO A 358 -11.63 -6.05 2.35
N TRP A 359 -10.94 -6.99 1.70
CA TRP A 359 -9.80 -6.69 0.86
C TRP A 359 -9.65 -7.74 -0.24
N GLN A 360 -9.84 -7.35 -1.51
CA GLN A 360 -9.66 -8.20 -2.69
C GLN A 360 -10.28 -9.61 -2.55
N GLY A 361 -11.53 -9.67 -2.09
CA GLY A 361 -12.26 -10.93 -1.90
C GLY A 361 -11.92 -11.70 -0.62
N LEU A 362 -11.09 -11.14 0.27
CA LEU A 362 -10.71 -11.68 1.57
C LEU A 362 -10.93 -10.64 2.68
N THR A 363 -10.38 -10.85 3.88
CA THR A 363 -10.47 -9.92 5.02
C THR A 363 -9.08 -9.60 5.57
N VAL A 364 -8.69 -8.33 5.56
CA VAL A 364 -7.48 -7.86 6.27
C VAL A 364 -7.84 -7.45 7.69
N ALA A 365 -7.03 -7.86 8.67
CA ALA A 365 -7.14 -7.40 10.04
C ALA A 365 -5.82 -6.80 10.56
N GLY A 366 -5.91 -5.72 11.32
CA GLY A 366 -4.76 -5.06 11.93
C GLY A 366 -5.11 -3.72 12.60
N THR A 367 -4.18 -3.06 13.26
CA THR A 367 -2.72 -3.29 13.22
C THR A 367 -2.08 -3.12 14.60
N THR A 368 -0.84 -3.57 14.74
CA THR A 368 0.02 -3.32 15.91
C THR A 368 0.85 -2.05 15.75
N ASP A 369 1.54 -1.66 16.82
CA ASP A 369 2.42 -0.49 16.86
C ASP A 369 3.51 -0.71 17.92
N ASN A 370 4.69 -1.14 17.48
CA ASN A 370 5.81 -1.47 18.36
C ASN A 370 7.11 -0.83 17.85
N PRO A 371 7.95 -0.22 18.71
CA PRO A 371 9.27 0.22 18.31
C PRO A 371 10.08 -0.92 17.67
N CYS A 372 10.76 -0.65 16.56
CA CYS A 372 11.50 -1.67 15.84
C CYS A 372 12.81 -1.14 15.25
N ALA A 373 13.68 -2.03 14.78
CA ALA A 373 14.81 -1.67 13.93
C ALA A 373 14.35 -1.47 12.48
N VAL A 374 15.11 -0.71 11.70
CA VAL A 374 14.86 -0.58 10.26
C VAL A 374 15.42 -1.82 9.55
N GLU A 375 14.52 -2.61 8.97
CA GLU A 375 14.84 -3.83 8.23
C GLU A 375 14.34 -3.73 6.79
N ARG A 376 15.01 -4.41 5.85
CA ARG A 376 14.59 -4.49 4.44
C ARG A 376 13.25 -5.23 4.29
N GLU A 377 13.12 -6.35 4.98
CA GLU A 377 11.96 -7.24 4.92
C GLU A 377 11.46 -7.55 6.34
N PRO A 378 10.78 -6.60 7.01
CA PRO A 378 10.29 -6.80 8.37
C PRO A 378 9.28 -7.95 8.43
N VAL A 379 9.45 -8.82 9.41
CA VAL A 379 8.58 -9.98 9.65
C VAL A 379 7.62 -9.67 10.80
N ALA A 380 6.34 -10.00 10.63
CA ALA A 380 5.36 -9.90 11.70
C ALA A 380 5.72 -10.85 12.84
N GLN A 381 5.85 -10.32 14.06
CA GLN A 381 6.21 -11.16 15.20
C GLN A 381 5.03 -12.03 15.65
N GLN A 382 5.34 -13.17 16.27
CA GLN A 382 4.31 -14.16 16.62
C GLN A 382 3.29 -13.61 17.62
N ASP A 383 3.74 -12.80 18.58
CA ASP A 383 2.91 -12.11 19.57
C ASP A 383 2.01 -11.04 18.95
N GLU A 384 2.49 -10.31 17.93
CA GLU A 384 1.69 -9.37 17.16
C GLU A 384 0.55 -10.07 16.41
N VAL A 385 0.86 -11.21 15.79
CA VAL A 385 -0.12 -12.05 15.10
C VAL A 385 -1.17 -12.58 16.08
N ASP A 386 -0.75 -13.14 17.22
CA ASP A 386 -1.66 -13.64 18.24
C ASP A 386 -2.55 -12.55 18.84
N PHE A 387 -2.00 -11.33 19.03
CA PHE A 387 -2.76 -10.18 19.46
C PHE A 387 -3.90 -9.86 18.48
N ILE A 388 -3.61 -9.73 17.19
CA ILE A 388 -4.62 -9.40 16.17
C ILE A 388 -5.68 -10.51 16.14
N LEU A 389 -5.26 -11.78 16.10
CA LEU A 389 -6.16 -12.93 16.07
C LEU A 389 -7.12 -12.94 17.26
N LYS A 390 -6.60 -12.63 18.46
CA LYS A 390 -7.36 -12.55 19.70
C LYS A 390 -8.35 -11.40 19.68
N GLU A 391 -7.95 -10.20 19.25
CA GLU A 391 -8.86 -9.05 19.17
C GLU A 391 -9.98 -9.29 18.15
N VAL A 392 -9.66 -9.83 16.96
CA VAL A 392 -10.68 -10.19 15.96
C VAL A 392 -11.65 -11.23 16.52
N SER A 393 -11.14 -12.29 17.18
CA SER A 393 -11.99 -13.35 17.75
C SER A 393 -12.96 -12.84 18.81
N LYS A 394 -12.64 -11.76 19.55
CA LYS A 394 -13.56 -11.15 20.53
C LYS A 394 -14.79 -10.51 19.90
N LEU A 395 -14.68 -10.06 18.65
CA LEU A 395 -15.78 -9.51 17.88
C LEU A 395 -16.76 -10.59 17.43
N LEU A 396 -16.31 -11.85 17.40
CA LEU A 396 -17.08 -12.97 16.88
C LEU A 396 -17.88 -13.67 17.99
N THR A 397 -18.86 -14.47 17.56
CA THR A 397 -19.70 -15.29 18.44
C THR A 397 -18.83 -16.35 19.14
N PRO A 398 -19.09 -16.69 20.42
CA PRO A 398 -18.37 -17.77 21.10
C PRO A 398 -18.44 -19.08 20.29
N GLY A 399 -17.30 -19.73 20.04
CA GLY A 399 -17.19 -20.97 19.27
C GLY A 399 -16.65 -20.80 17.85
N THR A 400 -16.61 -19.58 17.29
CA THR A 400 -15.91 -19.26 16.04
C THR A 400 -14.53 -18.65 16.31
N ASN A 401 -13.75 -19.29 17.17
CA ASN A 401 -12.41 -18.81 17.50
C ASN A 401 -11.48 -19.01 16.30
N LEU A 402 -10.88 -17.92 15.82
CA LEU A 402 -9.89 -17.99 14.77
C LEU A 402 -8.59 -18.58 15.32
N THR A 403 -7.96 -19.40 14.50
CA THR A 403 -6.68 -20.05 14.78
C THR A 403 -5.66 -19.63 13.73
N ARG A 404 -4.38 -19.92 14.00
CA ARG A 404 -3.30 -19.58 13.06
C ARG A 404 -3.47 -20.26 11.69
N SER A 405 -4.16 -21.39 11.63
CA SER A 405 -4.47 -22.06 10.35
C SER A 405 -5.50 -21.32 9.50
N ASP A 406 -6.23 -20.36 10.07
CA ASP A 406 -7.15 -19.51 9.31
C ASP A 406 -6.43 -18.32 8.65
N ILE A 407 -5.16 -18.09 8.99
CA ILE A 407 -4.35 -17.01 8.43
C ILE A 407 -3.80 -17.44 7.07
N LEU A 408 -4.14 -16.66 6.04
CA LEU A 408 -3.68 -16.91 4.67
C LEU A 408 -2.34 -16.23 4.36
N ALA A 409 -2.09 -15.08 4.96
CA ALA A 409 -0.83 -14.33 4.86
C ALA A 409 -0.67 -13.40 6.07
N THR A 410 0.55 -13.01 6.38
CA THR A 410 0.88 -11.99 7.39
C THR A 410 1.89 -11.01 6.81
N TRP A 411 1.87 -9.74 7.17
CA TRP A 411 2.98 -8.86 6.83
C TRP A 411 3.22 -7.86 7.95
N SER A 412 4.41 -7.27 7.96
CA SER A 412 4.75 -6.12 8.79
C SER A 412 5.25 -4.98 7.92
N GLY A 413 4.93 -3.75 8.31
CA GLY A 413 5.45 -2.52 7.70
C GLY A 413 6.07 -1.62 8.76
N ILE A 414 7.06 -0.80 8.36
CA ILE A 414 7.74 0.12 9.28
C ILE A 414 7.23 1.53 9.03
N ARG A 415 6.59 2.13 10.04
CA ARG A 415 6.12 3.52 10.02
C ARG A 415 7.30 4.45 10.29
N PRO A 416 7.60 5.41 9.39
CA PRO A 416 8.66 6.37 9.62
C PRO A 416 8.17 7.54 10.47
N LEU A 417 7.91 7.32 11.77
CA LEU A 417 7.46 8.42 12.64
C LEU A 417 8.60 9.43 12.81
N VAL A 418 8.32 10.73 12.80
CA VAL A 418 9.37 11.76 12.84
C VAL A 418 9.39 12.47 14.18
N LYS A 419 10.59 12.75 14.69
CA LYS A 419 10.80 13.62 15.84
C LYS A 419 11.15 15.02 15.36
N ASP A 420 10.55 16.04 15.96
CA ASP A 420 10.91 17.42 15.64
C ASP A 420 12.31 17.72 16.18
N PRO A 421 13.31 18.01 15.32
CA PRO A 421 14.66 18.34 15.78
C PRO A 421 14.71 19.64 16.61
N ASN A 422 13.71 20.51 16.49
CA ASN A 422 13.62 21.80 17.20
C ASN A 422 12.76 21.74 18.48
N ALA A 423 12.12 20.62 18.77
CA ALA A 423 11.31 20.49 19.97
C ALA A 423 12.17 20.37 21.23
N LYS A 424 11.85 21.20 22.25
CA LYS A 424 12.54 21.20 23.56
C LYS A 424 12.33 19.92 24.37
N ASN A 425 11.31 19.13 24.04
CA ASN A 425 10.99 17.86 24.69
C ASN A 425 11.17 16.70 23.69
N THR A 426 11.94 15.68 24.07
CA THR A 426 12.29 14.50 23.28
C THR A 426 11.10 13.57 22.95
N GLU A 427 9.89 13.88 23.43
CA GLU A 427 8.69 13.05 23.31
C GLU A 427 7.64 13.55 22.30
N SER A 428 7.79 14.75 21.71
CA SER A 428 6.81 15.25 20.74
C SER A 428 7.11 14.72 19.34
N LEU A 429 6.56 13.55 19.01
CA LEU A 429 6.48 13.08 17.63
C LEU A 429 5.70 14.10 16.78
N VAL A 430 6.28 14.50 15.65
CA VAL A 430 5.59 15.29 14.62
C VAL A 430 4.53 14.38 14.03
N ARG A 431 3.27 14.80 14.16
CA ARG A 431 2.12 14.01 13.68
C ARG A 431 1.86 14.16 12.18
N SER A 432 2.47 15.18 11.56
CA SER A 432 2.53 15.43 10.12
C SER A 432 3.84 14.89 9.52
N HIS A 433 4.12 15.24 8.27
CA HIS A 433 5.45 15.14 7.67
C HIS A 433 6.34 16.31 8.08
N LEU A 434 7.63 16.16 7.76
CA LEU A 434 8.69 17.14 7.92
C LEU A 434 9.41 17.32 6.58
N VAL A 435 9.63 18.57 6.18
CA VAL A 435 10.53 18.95 5.07
C VAL A 435 11.66 19.78 5.65
N THR A 436 12.91 19.34 5.45
CA THR A 436 14.12 20.01 5.95
C THR A 436 15.21 20.03 4.90
N VAL A 437 16.16 20.95 5.04
CA VAL A 437 17.32 21.08 4.16
C VAL A 437 18.59 21.08 5.02
N SER A 438 19.57 20.26 4.67
CA SER A 438 20.88 20.24 5.35
C SER A 438 21.78 21.40 4.90
N ASP A 439 22.85 21.66 5.67
CA ASP A 439 23.84 22.66 5.30
C ASP A 439 24.55 22.35 3.97
N SER A 440 24.64 21.07 3.58
CA SER A 440 25.18 20.67 2.27
C SER A 440 24.14 20.72 1.14
N GLY A 441 22.86 20.98 1.46
CA GLY A 441 21.78 21.08 0.47
C GLY A 441 20.98 19.79 0.25
N LEU A 442 21.07 18.78 1.13
CA LEU A 442 20.18 17.62 1.06
C LEU A 442 18.78 18.03 1.53
N LEU A 443 17.78 17.96 0.65
CA LEU A 443 16.39 18.15 1.05
C LEU A 443 15.80 16.80 1.49
N THR A 444 15.21 16.73 2.67
CA THR A 444 14.60 15.51 3.21
C THR A 444 13.12 15.71 3.46
N CYS A 445 12.30 14.83 2.88
CA CYS A 445 10.88 14.71 3.17
C CYS A 445 10.61 13.39 3.91
N ALA A 446 10.26 13.47 5.19
CA ALA A 446 10.09 12.32 6.07
C ALA A 446 8.76 12.38 6.83
N GLY A 447 8.28 11.21 7.28
CA GLY A 447 7.03 11.11 8.04
C GLY A 447 5.78 11.06 7.18
N GLY A 448 4.71 11.65 7.70
CA GLY A 448 3.42 11.69 7.02
C GLY A 448 2.70 10.35 6.91
N LYS A 449 1.71 10.29 6.02
CA LYS A 449 0.82 9.14 5.82
C LYS A 449 0.59 8.93 4.33
N TRP A 450 0.12 7.73 3.97
CA TRP A 450 -0.33 7.47 2.60
C TRP A 450 -1.40 8.50 2.18
N THR A 451 -2.42 8.77 3.00
CA THR A 451 -3.47 9.75 2.70
C THR A 451 -2.94 11.13 2.31
N THR A 452 -1.81 11.60 2.86
CA THR A 452 -1.30 12.96 2.65
C THR A 452 -0.10 13.01 1.69
N TYR A 453 0.22 11.91 0.99
CA TYR A 453 1.43 11.83 0.15
C TYR A 453 1.53 12.97 -0.88
N ARG A 454 0.41 13.40 -1.45
CA ARG A 454 0.36 14.44 -2.48
C ARG A 454 0.63 15.83 -1.89
N GLN A 455 0.10 16.13 -0.71
CA GLN A 455 0.46 17.36 0.00
C GLN A 455 1.94 17.36 0.41
N MET A 456 2.44 16.21 0.88
CA MET A 456 3.88 16.06 1.18
C MET A 456 4.76 16.32 -0.05
N ALA A 457 4.31 15.87 -1.22
CA ALA A 457 4.99 16.10 -2.48
C ALA A 457 4.98 17.59 -2.87
N GLU A 458 3.82 18.24 -2.77
CA GLU A 458 3.65 19.68 -3.03
C GLU A 458 4.60 20.51 -2.17
N ASP A 459 4.64 20.26 -0.86
CA ASP A 459 5.49 20.99 0.08
C ASP A 459 6.99 20.74 -0.19
N ALA A 460 7.38 19.51 -0.54
CA ALA A 460 8.76 19.17 -0.83
C ALA A 460 9.25 19.81 -2.15
N VAL A 461 8.40 19.87 -3.18
CA VAL A 461 8.74 20.50 -4.46
C VAL A 461 8.76 22.02 -4.33
N ASP A 462 7.84 22.61 -3.56
CA ASP A 462 7.87 24.04 -3.24
C ASP A 462 9.18 24.44 -2.56
N GLU A 463 9.59 23.68 -1.53
CA GLU A 463 10.85 23.92 -0.83
C GLU A 463 12.06 23.69 -1.75
N ALA A 464 12.02 22.67 -2.61
CA ALA A 464 13.09 22.39 -3.57
C ALA A 464 13.27 23.53 -4.59
N ILE A 465 12.18 24.07 -5.13
CA ILE A 465 12.21 25.22 -6.05
C ILE A 465 12.87 26.42 -5.36
N ASN A 466 12.48 26.70 -4.12
CA ASN A 466 13.02 27.82 -3.36
C ASN A 466 14.49 27.64 -2.98
N THR A 467 14.88 26.43 -2.56
CA THR A 467 16.22 26.09 -2.07
C THR A 467 17.22 26.08 -3.22
N PHE A 468 16.93 25.36 -4.29
CA PHE A 468 17.84 25.13 -5.42
C PHE A 468 17.70 26.18 -6.54
N LYS A 469 16.85 27.20 -6.33
CA LYS A 469 16.57 28.28 -7.31
C LYS A 469 16.15 27.73 -8.68
N LEU A 470 15.32 26.69 -8.67
CA LEU A 470 14.82 26.07 -9.89
C LEU A 470 13.84 27.00 -10.59
N SER A 471 13.75 26.86 -11.91
CA SER A 471 12.86 27.66 -12.74
C SER A 471 11.85 26.76 -13.44
N PRO A 472 10.71 26.42 -12.78
CA PRO A 472 9.62 25.66 -13.39
C PRO A 472 9.24 26.22 -14.77
N GLN A 473 8.92 25.32 -15.70
CA GLN A 473 8.63 25.68 -17.08
C GLN A 473 7.24 25.20 -17.50
N THR A 474 6.57 26.05 -18.26
CA THR A 474 5.32 25.70 -18.93
C THR A 474 5.65 24.87 -20.18
N MET A 475 5.17 23.63 -20.25
CA MET A 475 5.40 22.71 -21.36
C MET A 475 4.14 21.88 -21.67
N SER A 476 4.01 21.45 -22.92
CA SER A 476 2.92 20.57 -23.34
C SER A 476 3.19 19.16 -22.83
N MET A 477 2.22 18.58 -22.14
CA MET A 477 2.29 17.22 -21.61
C MET A 477 1.76 16.19 -22.62
N PRO A 478 2.36 14.98 -22.67
CA PRO A 478 1.89 13.93 -23.55
C PRO A 478 0.50 13.44 -23.14
N ASP A 479 -0.29 13.05 -24.13
CA ASP A 479 -1.60 12.44 -23.91
C ASP A 479 -1.42 10.97 -23.50
N ILE A 480 -1.77 10.66 -22.25
CA ILE A 480 -1.71 9.31 -21.68
C ILE A 480 -3.11 8.66 -21.56
N SER A 481 -4.14 9.32 -22.06
CA SER A 481 -5.55 8.96 -21.84
C SER A 481 -6.04 7.80 -22.71
N GLY A 482 -5.36 7.57 -23.84
CA GLY A 482 -5.75 6.58 -24.85
C GLY A 482 -6.84 7.03 -25.82
N ALA A 483 -7.26 8.30 -25.77
CA ALA A 483 -8.24 8.86 -26.71
C ALA A 483 -7.72 8.93 -28.16
N GLY A 484 -6.40 9.14 -28.33
CA GLY A 484 -5.70 9.07 -29.63
C GLY A 484 -5.89 10.29 -30.54
N ASP A 485 -6.58 11.32 -30.09
CA ASP A 485 -6.92 12.55 -30.85
C ASP A 485 -6.35 13.82 -30.20
N GLY A 486 -5.56 13.68 -29.12
CA GLY A 486 -4.96 14.79 -28.41
C GLY A 486 -5.94 15.62 -27.59
N GLN A 487 -7.18 15.16 -27.39
CA GLN A 487 -8.20 15.85 -26.58
C GLN A 487 -7.74 16.07 -25.13
N PHE A 488 -6.86 15.23 -24.60
CA PHE A 488 -6.35 15.31 -23.23
C PHE A 488 -4.94 15.88 -23.14
N LYS A 489 -4.43 16.51 -24.21
CA LYS A 489 -3.22 17.32 -24.11
C LYS A 489 -3.50 18.51 -23.23
N TRP A 490 -2.61 18.71 -22.26
CA TRP A 490 -2.68 19.85 -21.35
C TRP A 490 -1.29 20.45 -21.21
N THR A 491 -1.24 21.63 -20.62
CA THR A 491 -0.02 22.40 -20.44
C THR A 491 0.28 22.48 -18.96
N THR A 492 1.53 22.23 -18.56
CA THR A 492 1.96 22.33 -17.17
C THR A 492 1.68 23.71 -16.58
N SER A 493 1.62 23.75 -15.24
CA SER A 493 1.58 24.99 -14.47
C SER A 493 2.85 25.07 -13.65
N THR A 494 3.37 26.26 -13.38
CA THR A 494 4.48 26.42 -12.44
C THR A 494 4.07 26.12 -10.99
N ALA A 495 2.76 26.09 -10.70
CA ALA A 495 2.18 25.70 -9.42
C ALA A 495 1.71 24.23 -9.44
N CYS A 496 1.55 23.63 -8.27
CA CYS A 496 1.05 22.27 -8.13
C CYS A 496 -0.35 22.09 -8.75
N THR A 497 -0.51 21.11 -9.64
CA THR A 497 -1.82 20.75 -10.25
C THR A 497 -2.21 19.30 -10.00
N THR A 498 -1.44 18.57 -9.20
CA THR A 498 -1.56 17.11 -9.00
C THR A 498 -2.94 16.64 -8.51
N ARG A 499 -3.74 17.52 -7.89
CA ARG A 499 -5.14 17.21 -7.52
C ARG A 499 -6.05 16.92 -8.73
N GLN A 500 -5.67 17.32 -9.93
CA GLN A 500 -6.48 17.18 -11.15
C GLN A 500 -5.87 16.15 -12.12
N ILE A 501 -4.70 15.60 -11.81
CA ILE A 501 -3.95 14.70 -12.68
C ILE A 501 -4.48 13.28 -12.49
N ARG A 502 -5.25 12.81 -13.47
CA ARG A 502 -5.67 11.40 -13.53
C ARG A 502 -4.47 10.50 -13.76
N LEU A 503 -4.34 9.46 -12.94
CA LEU A 503 -3.26 8.50 -13.07
C LEU A 503 -3.51 7.52 -14.24
N ALA A 504 -2.47 6.84 -14.68
CA ALA A 504 -2.58 5.72 -15.62
C ALA A 504 -3.62 4.70 -15.12
N GLY A 505 -4.56 4.30 -15.98
CA GLY A 505 -5.70 3.46 -15.63
C GLY A 505 -7.01 4.23 -15.40
N ALA A 506 -6.96 5.52 -15.06
CA ALA A 506 -8.15 6.25 -14.61
C ALA A 506 -9.04 6.83 -15.72
N HIS A 507 -8.52 7.01 -16.94
CA HIS A 507 -9.20 7.83 -17.97
C HIS A 507 -10.40 7.10 -18.56
N GLY A 508 -10.21 5.84 -18.98
CA GLY A 508 -11.26 4.98 -19.53
C GLY A 508 -11.99 4.11 -18.48
N PHE A 509 -11.71 4.29 -17.19
CA PHE A 509 -12.36 3.49 -16.14
C PHE A 509 -13.84 3.85 -16.00
N SER A 510 -14.69 2.82 -15.94
CA SER A 510 -16.09 2.95 -15.52
C SER A 510 -16.59 1.63 -14.94
N ASN A 511 -17.75 1.66 -14.27
CA ASN A 511 -18.42 0.46 -13.77
C ASN A 511 -18.81 -0.55 -14.87
N LYS A 512 -18.77 -0.13 -16.15
CA LYS A 512 -19.06 -0.97 -17.33
C LYS A 512 -17.82 -1.72 -17.84
N LEU A 513 -16.62 -1.32 -17.42
CA LEU A 513 -15.37 -1.87 -17.93
C LEU A 513 -15.24 -3.39 -17.75
N PRO A 514 -15.63 -4.02 -16.62
CA PRO A 514 -15.59 -5.48 -16.50
C PRO A 514 -16.41 -6.17 -17.59
N ALA A 515 -17.63 -5.70 -17.86
CA ALA A 515 -18.49 -6.27 -18.89
C ALA A 515 -17.90 -6.08 -20.30
N GLN A 516 -17.26 -4.95 -20.56
CA GLN A 516 -16.59 -4.65 -21.84
C GLN A 516 -15.36 -5.54 -22.07
N LEU A 517 -14.59 -5.84 -21.02
CA LEU A 517 -13.47 -6.77 -21.07
C LEU A 517 -13.94 -8.21 -21.33
N SER A 518 -15.01 -8.64 -20.65
CA SER A 518 -15.63 -9.95 -20.91
C SER A 518 -16.21 -10.04 -22.33
N GLU A 519 -16.87 -8.99 -22.83
CA GLU A 519 -17.38 -8.92 -24.22
C GLU A 519 -16.26 -9.09 -25.25
N SER A 520 -15.11 -8.44 -25.03
CA SER A 520 -14.04 -8.37 -26.03
C SER A 520 -13.07 -9.56 -25.99
N TYR A 521 -12.81 -10.11 -24.81
CA TYR A 521 -11.77 -11.14 -24.60
C TYR A 521 -12.29 -12.45 -23.98
N GLY A 522 -13.57 -12.54 -23.61
CA GLY A 522 -14.13 -13.76 -23.02
C GLY A 522 -13.64 -14.06 -21.60
N PHE A 523 -13.22 -13.05 -20.84
CA PHE A 523 -12.79 -13.23 -19.46
C PHE A 523 -13.94 -13.66 -18.54
N ASP A 524 -13.63 -14.58 -17.61
CA ASP A 524 -14.45 -14.86 -16.44
C ASP A 524 -14.76 -13.57 -15.67
N ALA A 525 -15.92 -13.50 -15.03
CA ALA A 525 -16.40 -12.28 -14.39
C ALA A 525 -15.47 -11.77 -13.27
N ASP A 526 -14.84 -12.67 -12.51
CA ASP A 526 -13.90 -12.32 -11.45
C ASP A 526 -12.58 -11.77 -12.01
N VAL A 527 -12.05 -12.34 -13.10
CA VAL A 527 -10.86 -11.83 -13.81
C VAL A 527 -11.15 -10.46 -14.41
N ALA A 528 -12.27 -10.30 -15.11
CA ALA A 528 -12.65 -9.03 -15.70
C ALA A 528 -12.82 -7.92 -14.64
N HIS A 529 -13.46 -8.26 -13.51
CA HIS A 529 -13.59 -7.33 -12.38
C HIS A 529 -12.23 -6.98 -11.75
N HIS A 530 -11.37 -7.98 -11.54
CA HIS A 530 -10.02 -7.79 -11.02
C HIS A 530 -9.19 -6.86 -11.91
N LEU A 531 -9.14 -7.12 -13.22
CA LEU A 531 -8.39 -6.30 -14.16
C LEU A 531 -8.89 -4.86 -14.18
N ALA A 532 -10.21 -4.65 -14.25
CA ALA A 532 -10.79 -3.32 -14.23
C ALA A 532 -10.48 -2.54 -12.94
N THR A 533 -10.46 -3.20 -11.79
CA THR A 533 -10.25 -2.57 -10.47
C THR A 533 -8.79 -2.54 -10.00
N ASN A 534 -7.84 -3.03 -10.80
CA ASN A 534 -6.40 -2.94 -10.51
C ASN A 534 -5.60 -2.25 -11.61
N TYR A 535 -6.10 -2.25 -12.85
CA TYR A 535 -5.44 -1.65 -14.00
C TYR A 535 -6.29 -0.56 -14.65
N GLY A 536 -7.59 -0.48 -14.35
CA GLY A 536 -8.48 0.48 -14.99
C GLY A 536 -8.42 0.32 -16.52
N ASP A 537 -8.33 1.42 -17.26
CA ASP A 537 -8.17 1.39 -18.72
C ASP A 537 -6.90 0.67 -19.21
N ARG A 538 -5.89 0.44 -18.36
CA ARG A 538 -4.72 -0.37 -18.74
C ARG A 538 -5.03 -1.86 -18.77
N ALA A 539 -6.20 -2.30 -18.30
CA ALA A 539 -6.66 -3.67 -18.45
C ALA A 539 -6.71 -4.12 -19.92
N TRP A 540 -6.89 -3.19 -20.87
CA TRP A 540 -6.82 -3.48 -22.30
C TRP A 540 -5.43 -3.96 -22.75
N ASP A 541 -4.36 -3.34 -22.24
CA ASP A 541 -2.99 -3.78 -22.50
C ASP A 541 -2.66 -5.10 -21.80
N VAL A 542 -3.19 -5.32 -20.59
CA VAL A 542 -3.05 -6.60 -19.87
C VAL A 542 -3.73 -7.73 -20.66
N ALA A 543 -4.94 -7.47 -21.17
CA ALA A 543 -5.65 -8.43 -22.02
C ALA A 543 -4.90 -8.72 -23.32
N ALA A 544 -4.35 -7.68 -23.96
CA ALA A 544 -3.51 -7.84 -25.14
C ALA A 544 -2.22 -8.63 -24.84
N ALA A 545 -1.65 -8.50 -23.63
CA ALA A 545 -0.50 -9.28 -23.21
C ALA A 545 -0.85 -10.76 -22.97
N GLU A 546 -2.08 -11.09 -22.55
CA GLU A 546 -2.57 -12.46 -22.37
C GLU A 546 -2.90 -13.15 -23.70
N PHE A 547 -3.61 -12.46 -24.60
CA PHE A 547 -4.23 -13.07 -25.79
C PHE A 547 -3.70 -12.56 -27.13
N GLY A 548 -2.89 -11.49 -27.14
CA GLY A 548 -2.57 -10.73 -28.34
C GLY A 548 -3.65 -9.69 -28.67
N SER A 549 -3.50 -9.03 -29.83
CA SER A 549 -4.41 -7.93 -30.25
C SER A 549 -5.81 -8.38 -30.65
N SER A 550 -6.07 -9.69 -30.73
CA SER A 550 -7.39 -10.25 -31.03
C SER A 550 -7.81 -11.15 -29.86
N GLY A 551 -9.06 -11.03 -29.44
CA GLY A 551 -9.63 -11.86 -28.37
C GLY A 551 -9.43 -13.36 -28.62
N SER A 552 -9.59 -14.16 -27.58
CA SER A 552 -9.35 -15.60 -27.67
C SER A 552 -10.58 -16.42 -27.29
N ALA A 553 -10.73 -17.58 -27.93
CA ALA A 553 -11.72 -18.58 -27.52
C ALA A 553 -11.23 -19.43 -26.32
N ARG A 554 -9.95 -19.35 -25.95
CA ARG A 554 -9.42 -20.04 -24.77
C ARG A 554 -9.56 -19.18 -23.51
N PRO A 555 -9.73 -19.81 -22.32
CA PRO A 555 -9.70 -19.08 -21.06
C PRO A 555 -8.32 -18.47 -20.80
N ALA A 556 -8.31 -17.46 -19.92
CA ALA A 556 -7.09 -16.82 -19.46
C ALA A 556 -6.26 -17.78 -18.58
N ASN A 557 -4.94 -17.70 -18.71
CA ASN A 557 -4.06 -18.58 -17.95
C ASN A 557 -3.85 -18.06 -16.52
N ARG A 558 -4.67 -18.55 -15.58
CA ARG A 558 -4.55 -18.16 -14.16
C ARG A 558 -3.22 -18.58 -13.54
N LEU A 559 -2.68 -17.77 -12.63
CA LEU A 559 -1.48 -18.07 -11.83
C LEU A 559 -1.78 -19.07 -10.72
N ALA A 560 -2.95 -18.93 -10.10
CA ALA A 560 -3.49 -19.84 -9.10
C ALA A 560 -5.00 -19.98 -9.35
N ALA A 561 -5.53 -21.20 -9.32
CA ALA A 561 -6.91 -21.47 -9.72
C ALA A 561 -7.95 -20.69 -8.89
N ALA A 562 -7.68 -20.46 -7.60
CA ALA A 562 -8.59 -19.77 -6.68
C ALA A 562 -8.56 -18.24 -6.80
N TYR A 563 -7.65 -17.68 -7.59
CA TYR A 563 -7.42 -16.23 -7.69
C TYR A 563 -7.56 -15.74 -9.13
N PRO A 564 -7.96 -14.46 -9.34
CA PRO A 564 -8.19 -13.89 -10.66
C PRO A 564 -6.92 -13.42 -11.37
N PHE A 565 -5.73 -13.80 -10.88
CA PHE A 565 -4.46 -13.35 -11.45
C PHE A 565 -4.06 -14.18 -12.67
N ILE A 566 -3.56 -13.54 -13.73
CA ILE A 566 -3.28 -14.17 -15.03
C ILE A 566 -1.86 -13.89 -15.55
N ASP A 567 -1.40 -14.68 -16.53
CA ASP A 567 -0.06 -14.53 -17.14
C ASP A 567 0.11 -13.15 -17.82
N GLY A 568 -0.95 -12.60 -18.39
CA GLY A 568 -0.97 -11.25 -18.98
C GLY A 568 -0.48 -10.15 -18.01
N GLU A 569 -0.77 -10.28 -16.70
CA GLU A 569 -0.30 -9.31 -15.70
C GLU A 569 1.21 -9.37 -15.50
N ILE A 570 1.83 -10.54 -15.65
CA ILE A 570 3.29 -10.70 -15.58
C ILE A 570 3.94 -9.96 -16.73
N ARG A 571 3.48 -10.24 -17.95
CA ARG A 571 4.02 -9.65 -19.18
C ARG A 571 3.81 -8.13 -19.20
N TYR A 572 2.62 -7.67 -18.80
CA TYR A 572 2.34 -6.25 -18.64
C TYR A 572 3.24 -5.61 -17.58
N GLY A 573 3.39 -6.25 -16.41
CA GLY A 573 4.25 -5.78 -15.33
C GLY A 573 5.70 -5.57 -15.75
N ILE A 574 6.25 -6.46 -16.58
CA ILE A 574 7.60 -6.33 -17.15
C ILE A 574 7.66 -5.18 -18.16
N ARG A 575 6.73 -5.15 -19.11
CA ARG A 575 6.78 -4.26 -20.28
C ARG A 575 6.41 -2.81 -19.95
N GLN A 576 5.50 -2.59 -19.02
CA GLN A 576 4.89 -1.29 -18.73
C GLN A 576 5.01 -0.87 -17.26
N GLU A 577 5.47 -1.73 -16.35
CA GLU A 577 5.56 -1.38 -14.91
C GLU A 577 6.92 -1.69 -14.29
N ALA A 578 7.95 -1.83 -15.14
CA ALA A 578 9.35 -2.02 -14.76
C ALA A 578 9.62 -3.21 -13.81
N ALA A 579 8.79 -4.26 -13.81
CA ALA A 579 9.06 -5.45 -12.99
C ALA A 579 10.36 -6.15 -13.46
N GLN A 580 11.24 -6.48 -12.51
CA GLN A 580 12.55 -7.10 -12.74
C GLN A 580 12.81 -8.34 -11.88
N THR A 581 11.99 -8.60 -10.86
CA THR A 581 12.09 -9.81 -10.00
C THR A 581 10.74 -10.50 -9.86
N ALA A 582 10.72 -11.80 -9.56
CA ALA A 582 9.48 -12.54 -9.30
C ALA A 582 8.69 -11.92 -8.14
N SER A 583 9.39 -11.43 -7.11
CA SER A 583 8.80 -10.72 -5.98
C SER A 583 8.09 -9.41 -6.40
N ASP A 584 8.53 -8.72 -7.46
CA ASP A 584 7.84 -7.54 -8.00
C ASP A 584 6.42 -7.89 -8.46
N ILE A 585 6.27 -9.05 -9.09
CA ILE A 585 5.01 -9.57 -9.59
C ILE A 585 4.13 -10.09 -8.46
N ILE A 586 4.61 -11.05 -7.67
CA ILE A 586 3.79 -11.72 -6.66
C ILE A 586 3.41 -10.83 -5.47
N ALA A 587 4.22 -9.81 -5.16
CA ALA A 587 3.98 -8.95 -4.01
C ALA A 587 3.30 -7.63 -4.36
N ARG A 588 3.59 -7.03 -5.52
CA ARG A 588 3.22 -5.62 -5.80
C ARG A 588 2.31 -5.44 -7.01
N ARG A 589 2.50 -6.21 -8.09
CA ARG A 589 1.62 -6.15 -9.27
C ARG A 589 0.32 -6.94 -9.04
N THR A 590 0.44 -8.23 -8.70
CA THR A 590 -0.71 -9.10 -8.40
C THR A 590 -1.09 -9.08 -6.91
N ARG A 591 -0.08 -8.94 -6.04
CA ARG A 591 -0.21 -9.01 -4.57
C ARG A 591 -0.67 -10.35 -4.02
N LEU A 592 -0.57 -11.44 -4.79
CA LEU A 592 -0.93 -12.79 -4.33
C LEU A 592 -0.25 -13.15 -3.00
N ALA A 593 1.00 -12.72 -2.79
CA ALA A 593 1.73 -12.95 -1.54
C ALA A 593 1.11 -12.28 -0.29
N PHE A 594 0.31 -11.23 -0.47
CA PHE A 594 -0.45 -10.58 0.61
C PHE A 594 -1.84 -11.19 0.81
N LEU A 595 -2.33 -11.98 -0.15
CA LEU A 595 -3.63 -12.62 -0.08
C LEU A 595 -3.53 -14.05 0.46
N ASP A 596 -2.59 -14.83 -0.07
CA ASP A 596 -2.32 -16.21 0.34
C ASP A 596 -0.88 -16.60 0.01
N VAL A 597 -0.09 -16.82 1.06
CA VAL A 597 1.34 -17.12 0.94
C VAL A 597 1.60 -18.50 0.32
N ASN A 598 0.69 -19.47 0.51
CA ASN A 598 0.81 -20.80 -0.07
C ASN A 598 0.44 -20.79 -1.55
N ALA A 599 -0.62 -20.06 -1.92
CA ALA A 599 -0.95 -19.85 -3.32
C ALA A 599 0.18 -19.10 -4.05
N ALA A 600 0.79 -18.09 -3.41
CA ALA A 600 1.96 -17.41 -3.95
C ALA A 600 3.13 -18.37 -4.19
N LEU A 601 3.49 -19.21 -3.21
CA LEU A 601 4.51 -20.24 -3.35
C LEU A 601 4.20 -21.20 -4.50
N GLY A 602 2.95 -21.66 -4.60
CA GLY A 602 2.48 -22.54 -5.68
C GLY A 602 2.59 -21.93 -7.08
N SER A 603 2.38 -20.61 -7.20
CA SER A 603 2.48 -19.88 -8.47
C SER A 603 3.90 -19.50 -8.87
N LEU A 604 4.87 -19.48 -7.95
CA LEU A 604 6.25 -19.02 -8.21
C LEU A 604 6.93 -19.70 -9.42
N PRO A 605 6.85 -21.03 -9.62
CA PRO A 605 7.49 -21.65 -10.78
C PRO A 605 7.00 -21.06 -12.10
N LYS A 606 5.68 -20.88 -12.24
CA LYS A 606 5.04 -20.31 -13.43
C LYS A 606 5.45 -18.86 -13.62
N VAL A 607 5.44 -18.07 -12.54
CA VAL A 607 5.87 -16.65 -12.59
C VAL A 607 7.32 -16.55 -13.10
N ILE A 608 8.23 -17.32 -12.50
CA ILE A 608 9.65 -17.31 -12.88
C ILE A 608 9.84 -17.76 -14.32
N ASP A 609 9.08 -18.74 -14.80
CA ASP A 609 9.17 -19.22 -16.19
C ASP A 609 8.72 -18.14 -17.19
N VAL A 610 7.58 -17.50 -16.96
CA VAL A 610 7.09 -16.42 -17.84
C VAL A 610 8.06 -15.23 -17.81
N MET A 611 8.58 -14.86 -16.65
CA MET A 611 9.57 -13.79 -16.54
C MET A 611 10.88 -14.15 -17.24
N ALA A 612 11.35 -15.38 -17.09
CA ALA A 612 12.56 -15.85 -17.76
C ALA A 612 12.44 -15.81 -19.28
N ASP A 613 11.25 -16.14 -19.81
CA ASP A 613 10.98 -16.08 -21.25
C ASP A 613 11.00 -14.64 -21.79
N GLU A 614 10.41 -13.68 -21.05
CA GLU A 614 10.36 -12.26 -21.42
C GLU A 614 11.72 -11.58 -21.27
N LEU A 615 12.41 -11.80 -20.14
CA LEU A 615 13.67 -11.13 -19.77
C LEU A 615 14.92 -11.92 -20.17
N LYS A 616 14.76 -13.09 -20.81
CA LYS A 616 15.85 -13.97 -21.27
C LYS A 616 16.79 -14.38 -20.14
N TRP A 617 16.23 -14.80 -19.01
CA TRP A 617 17.01 -15.23 -17.85
C TRP A 617 17.73 -16.57 -18.08
N SER A 618 18.94 -16.67 -17.54
CA SER A 618 19.68 -17.93 -17.43
C SER A 618 19.10 -18.82 -16.32
N ASP A 619 19.42 -20.11 -16.33
CA ASP A 619 19.03 -21.03 -15.25
C ASP A 619 19.57 -20.58 -13.88
N ALA A 620 20.77 -19.98 -13.85
CA ALA A 620 21.34 -19.40 -12.65
C ALA A 620 20.49 -18.25 -12.11
N ARG A 621 19.99 -17.36 -13.00
CA ARG A 621 19.07 -16.29 -12.60
C ARG A 621 17.73 -16.85 -12.12
N LYS A 622 17.16 -17.86 -12.80
CA LYS A 622 15.92 -18.54 -12.35
C LYS A 622 16.07 -19.14 -10.95
N LYS A 623 17.22 -19.75 -10.66
CA LYS A 623 17.54 -20.29 -9.33
C LYS A 623 17.67 -19.18 -8.28
N HIS A 624 18.33 -18.08 -8.62
CA HIS A 624 18.41 -16.91 -7.73
C HIS A 624 17.02 -16.37 -7.40
N GLU A 625 16.15 -16.19 -8.40
CA GLU A 625 14.77 -15.74 -8.21
C GLU A 625 13.96 -16.69 -7.33
N TRP A 626 14.13 -18.00 -7.51
CA TRP A 626 13.52 -18.98 -6.61
C TRP A 626 13.93 -18.75 -5.16
N THR A 627 15.24 -18.68 -4.89
CA THR A 627 15.78 -18.52 -3.54
C THR A 627 15.33 -17.21 -2.90
N GLU A 628 15.47 -16.09 -3.59
CA GLU A 628 15.10 -14.77 -3.06
C GLU A 628 13.59 -14.65 -2.86
N SER A 629 12.77 -15.15 -3.79
CA SER A 629 11.31 -15.08 -3.63
C SER A 629 10.80 -15.99 -2.52
N VAL A 630 11.34 -17.21 -2.35
CA VAL A 630 10.98 -18.07 -1.21
C VAL A 630 11.41 -17.43 0.11
N HIS A 631 12.59 -16.81 0.17
CA HIS A 631 13.03 -16.05 1.34
C HIS A 631 12.08 -14.89 1.65
N PHE A 632 11.69 -14.10 0.64
CA PHE A 632 10.73 -13.01 0.79
C PHE A 632 9.38 -13.51 1.33
N LEU A 633 8.89 -14.68 0.91
CA LEU A 633 7.63 -15.24 1.42
C LEU A 633 7.66 -15.52 2.93
N LYS A 634 8.84 -15.63 3.56
CA LYS A 634 8.98 -15.64 5.03
C LYS A 634 8.38 -14.39 5.66
N SER A 635 8.62 -13.21 5.08
CA SER A 635 8.02 -11.96 5.57
C SER A 635 6.51 -11.90 5.34
N MET A 636 5.98 -12.82 4.52
CA MET A 636 4.57 -12.98 4.21
C MET A 636 3.87 -14.07 5.04
N GLY A 637 4.58 -14.67 6.01
CA GLY A 637 4.04 -15.70 6.91
C GLY A 637 4.27 -17.13 6.43
N LEU A 638 5.16 -17.36 5.45
CA LEU A 638 5.52 -18.72 5.03
C LEU A 638 6.18 -19.47 6.19
N SER A 639 5.74 -20.69 6.43
CA SER A 639 6.23 -21.51 7.53
C SER A 639 7.69 -21.95 7.31
N SER A 640 8.44 -22.09 8.41
CA SER A 640 9.90 -22.32 8.34
C SER A 640 10.27 -23.65 7.67
N ASP A 641 9.43 -24.67 7.80
CA ASP A 641 9.55 -25.97 7.13
C ASP A 641 9.45 -25.88 5.60
N LYS A 642 8.80 -24.84 5.08
CA LYS A 642 8.66 -24.61 3.63
C LYS A 642 9.77 -23.75 3.05
N LEU A 643 10.68 -23.19 3.85
CA LEU A 643 11.77 -22.34 3.33
C LEU A 643 12.82 -23.14 2.55
N SER A 644 12.94 -24.45 2.80
CA SER A 644 13.84 -25.34 2.08
C SER A 644 13.19 -26.06 0.89
N ILE A 645 11.93 -25.77 0.58
CA ILE A 645 11.21 -26.46 -0.49
C ILE A 645 11.83 -26.16 -1.86
N THR A 646 11.97 -27.19 -2.70
CA THR A 646 12.53 -27.01 -4.04
C THR A 646 11.46 -26.65 -5.06
N ARG A 647 11.89 -26.02 -6.15
CA ARG A 647 11.02 -25.67 -7.29
C ARG A 647 10.31 -26.92 -7.85
N GLU A 648 11.01 -28.03 -7.97
CA GLU A 648 10.49 -29.29 -8.48
C GLU A 648 9.43 -29.89 -7.54
N GLU A 649 9.62 -29.77 -6.24
CA GLU A 649 8.63 -30.21 -5.24
C GLU A 649 7.34 -29.41 -5.33
N VAL A 650 7.45 -28.09 -5.53
CA VAL A 650 6.28 -27.22 -5.73
C VAL A 650 5.54 -27.58 -7.02
N ILE A 651 6.25 -27.79 -8.13
CA ILE A 651 5.66 -28.24 -9.41
C ILE A 651 4.93 -29.57 -9.25
N LYS A 652 5.45 -30.50 -8.43
CA LYS A 652 4.80 -31.78 -8.10
C LYS A 652 3.64 -31.64 -7.11
N GLY A 653 3.32 -30.42 -6.65
CA GLY A 653 2.23 -30.16 -5.71
C GLY A 653 2.53 -30.54 -4.26
N LEU A 654 3.79 -30.78 -3.90
CA LEU A 654 4.17 -31.24 -2.56
C LEU A 654 4.04 -30.14 -1.48
N HIS A 655 4.03 -28.87 -1.87
CA HIS A 655 3.78 -27.74 -0.97
C HIS A 655 2.42 -27.79 -0.26
N ASN A 656 1.45 -28.49 -0.85
CA ASN A 656 0.12 -28.69 -0.27
C ASN A 656 0.06 -29.86 0.73
N LYS A 657 1.07 -30.74 0.75
CA LYS A 657 1.07 -31.96 1.58
C LYS A 657 1.66 -31.77 2.97
N VAL A 658 2.38 -30.68 3.22
CA VAL A 658 2.98 -30.40 4.53
C VAL A 658 1.98 -29.64 5.41
N THR A 659 0.94 -30.34 5.93
CA THR A 659 0.14 -29.87 7.09
C THR A 659 -0.56 -31.00 7.86
N SER A 660 -0.09 -32.25 7.81
CA SER A 660 -0.77 -33.38 8.48
C SER A 660 0.02 -34.18 9.53
N GLU A 661 1.35 -34.06 9.66
CA GLU A 661 2.11 -34.98 10.54
C GLU A 661 2.66 -34.42 11.86
N GLU A 662 2.49 -33.12 12.18
CA GLU A 662 2.75 -32.59 13.53
C GLU A 662 1.50 -31.99 14.22
N LYS A 663 0.30 -32.40 13.79
CA LYS A 663 -0.97 -31.85 14.31
C LYS A 663 -1.54 -32.55 15.55
N TYR A 664 -0.87 -33.54 16.14
CA TYR A 664 -1.32 -34.15 17.40
C TYR A 664 -0.16 -34.55 18.31
N ALA A 665 0.28 -33.62 19.16
CA ALA A 665 0.80 -33.96 20.47
C ALA A 665 0.35 -32.90 21.48
N PRO A 666 -0.56 -33.22 22.42
CA PRO A 666 -0.77 -32.38 23.58
C PRO A 666 0.54 -32.35 24.38
N SER A 667 1.01 -31.14 24.69
CA SER A 667 2.10 -30.92 25.64
C SER A 667 1.64 -31.25 27.06
N SER A 668 1.52 -32.53 27.39
CA SER A 668 1.49 -33.03 28.76
C SER A 668 1.82 -34.53 28.77
N VAL A 669 2.55 -34.95 29.80
CA VAL A 669 3.05 -36.31 30.05
C VAL A 669 4.38 -36.68 29.37
N ARG A 670 5.46 -35.99 29.75
CA ARG A 670 6.76 -36.66 29.96
C ARG A 670 6.75 -37.26 31.37
N ALA A 671 6.16 -38.44 31.52
CA ALA A 671 6.40 -39.30 32.67
C ALA A 671 6.01 -40.75 32.31
N GLY A 672 6.99 -41.65 32.33
CA GLY A 672 6.78 -43.08 32.52
C GLY A 672 6.54 -43.93 31.28
N SER A 673 7.58 -44.64 30.84
CA SER A 673 7.61 -46.12 30.73
C SER A 673 8.64 -46.54 29.68
N ALA A 674 9.87 -46.77 30.14
CA ALA A 674 10.75 -47.73 29.49
C ALA A 674 10.55 -49.04 30.26
N LEU A 675 9.96 -50.06 29.64
CA LEU A 675 10.03 -51.47 30.02
C LEU A 675 9.38 -52.34 28.92
N GLN A 676 10.02 -53.48 28.65
CA GLN A 676 9.74 -54.51 27.63
C GLN A 676 9.99 -54.10 26.17
N GLU A 677 10.57 -54.89 25.27
CA GLU A 677 11.22 -56.20 25.33
C GLU A 677 12.05 -56.30 24.03
N LEU A 678 13.36 -56.53 24.12
CA LEU A 678 14.14 -57.06 22.99
C LEU A 678 15.00 -58.22 23.49
N SER A 679 14.50 -59.43 23.23
CA SER A 679 15.27 -60.66 23.31
C SER A 679 16.07 -60.87 22.02
N THR A 680 17.21 -61.54 22.19
CA THR A 680 18.09 -62.21 21.20
C THR A 680 19.26 -61.38 20.66
N GLY A 681 20.47 -61.77 21.09
CA GLY A 681 21.73 -61.28 20.54
C GLY A 681 22.93 -61.37 21.50
N THR A 682 23.36 -62.59 21.83
CA THR A 682 24.68 -63.00 22.38
C THR A 682 25.84 -62.21 21.72
N VAL A 683 27.01 -61.86 22.27
CA VAL A 683 27.98 -62.39 23.27
C VAL A 683 28.92 -61.17 23.57
N LEU A 684 29.36 -60.84 24.80
CA LEU A 684 30.69 -61.14 25.35
C LEU A 684 30.94 -60.30 26.62
N ALA A 685 31.61 -60.93 27.59
CA ALA A 685 31.84 -60.48 28.95
C ALA A 685 33.10 -59.61 29.14
N LYS A 686 33.05 -58.69 30.12
CA LYS A 686 34.07 -58.37 31.17
C LYS A 686 33.60 -57.11 31.93
N LYS A 687 33.30 -57.18 33.25
CA LYS A 687 34.19 -56.85 34.40
C LYS A 687 34.87 -55.47 34.22
N GLU A 688 34.74 -54.44 35.06
CA GLU A 688 34.66 -54.35 36.53
C GLU A 688 34.16 -52.95 36.98
N THR A 689 33.73 -52.92 38.24
CA THR A 689 33.34 -51.91 39.25
C THR A 689 33.90 -50.46 39.27
N PRO A 690 33.34 -49.55 40.13
CA PRO A 690 33.17 -48.11 39.89
C PRO A 690 34.05 -47.18 40.77
N ASN A 691 34.05 -45.88 40.49
CA ASN A 691 34.18 -44.76 41.45
C ASN A 691 33.71 -43.44 40.78
N GLN A 692 32.74 -42.72 41.35
CA GLN A 692 32.91 -41.47 42.16
C GLN A 692 33.76 -40.43 41.40
N VAL A 693 33.26 -39.25 41.00
CA VAL A 693 32.47 -38.22 41.71
C VAL A 693 31.51 -37.52 40.74
#